data_AF-A0A9N9SHL5-F1
#
_entry.id   AF-A0A9N9SHL5-F1
#
_cell.length_a   1.000
_cell.length_b   1.000
_cell.length_c   1.000
_cell.angle_alpha   90.00
_cell.angle_beta   90.00
_cell.angle_gamma   90.00
#
_symmetry.space_group_name_H-M   'P 1'
#
loop_
_entity.id
_entity.type
_entity.pdbx_description
1 polymer ?
#
loop_
_entity_poly.entity_id
_entity_poly.type
_entity_poly.pdbx_seq_one_letter_code
_entity_poly.pdbx_strand_id
1 'polypeptide(L)'
;MFTHNEKVDMLFVYGESRKNSRRAVQLYAQRYPERIIPDSKIFARLERNLRANIQTTRHCHLERGRKLSKRNSIRQACRELNLKYSSVRNILTENGYHDYKLHNLKHLSNQHQQRRVNYIAQVVENLEFNDNRFLQHVLWTDGSRFVSNGRPNRRNEHYWATENPHFVNPIENQGHFRINVWCGIINGHLIGPYFYEGVLNKHWIGINGPIQWAPKSPDLTALDFFLWGTLKNEVYRTPSVNLDHLREKVRNACDELSREMLRKASVREVRRRLEKCLEEVDIVVFPESTLIPKKHALALSSEVPRPFEEVICNSTKDKYQPYLKRFSCAAIEFNATIIINMVEKDVCLVGSCGGSGLAYYNSVVAFNEKGYVSGRYRKFNRFGEHHLQSTPEVDVVAITTNDNDTFGIFTCFDILFGTPTLELIKEHGVKNIVFPHCWFGELPYLTGEDLRFATRFLLHNGNEIVISAFQVQQMFTQEYNVNFLSAGCNNPRRGSGGSGIFVGDQGPLATHIVSGEGGTRGILRRVPRPNISNNPFREFAAVVEDIEAVAKEMDDFHLITDLSMSRHTTVVLDTTKETVVEEVCDGSEIKTCCLFNLTITSKTANDTLKSQHYVYHLGVFNGIRSFSGLRELGIESCAVMACLNRSVSSCGMRFPNFDDISWPITFNTIKVTAKFPNDPDRVQFPNSLLASLRPISPRHTTWSRAELGEHVERTHACAQPQTRLLTFGIYGRDFGRDGALISPNGSARLSACSVTLGGMVPIVLVVRLMRS
;
A
#
# COMPACT_ATOMS: atom_id res chain seq x y z
N MET A 1 46.80 49.81 -18.43
CA MET A 1 45.83 48.68 -18.37
C MET A 1 44.49 49.26 -17.95
N PHE A 2 43.39 48.86 -18.59
CA PHE A 2 42.08 49.48 -18.33
C PHE A 2 41.49 49.13 -16.94
N THR A 3 40.93 50.14 -16.29
CA THR A 3 40.18 50.06 -15.03
C THR A 3 38.84 49.32 -15.20
N HIS A 4 38.11 49.09 -14.10
CA HIS A 4 36.79 48.45 -14.16
C HIS A 4 35.73 49.35 -14.81
N ASN A 5 35.75 50.66 -14.55
CA ASN A 5 34.78 51.60 -15.13
C ASN A 5 34.99 51.74 -16.64
N GLU A 6 36.24 51.88 -17.11
CA GLU A 6 36.54 51.93 -18.55
C GLU A 6 36.09 50.65 -19.28
N LYS A 7 36.23 49.47 -18.66
CA LYS A 7 35.73 48.19 -19.19
C LYS A 7 34.20 48.16 -19.29
N VAL A 8 33.49 48.73 -18.33
CA VAL A 8 32.02 48.86 -18.38
C VAL A 8 31.60 49.80 -19.52
N ASP A 9 32.24 50.96 -19.63
CA ASP A 9 32.02 51.92 -20.72
C ASP A 9 32.26 51.28 -22.10
N MET A 10 33.30 50.45 -22.24
CA MET A 10 33.59 49.70 -23.48
C MET A 10 32.46 48.74 -23.84
N LEU A 11 31.85 48.05 -22.87
CA LEU A 11 30.77 47.10 -23.12
C LEU A 11 29.50 47.80 -23.58
N PHE A 12 29.15 48.95 -22.99
CA PHE A 12 28.05 49.78 -23.46
C PHE A 12 28.28 50.28 -24.89
N VAL A 13 29.44 50.88 -25.16
CA VAL A 13 29.80 51.37 -26.50
C VAL A 13 29.84 50.25 -27.56
N TYR A 14 30.28 49.05 -27.20
CA TYR A 14 30.23 47.87 -28.08
C TYR A 14 28.80 47.38 -28.34
N GLY A 15 27.93 47.45 -27.33
CA GLY A 15 26.49 47.17 -27.45
C GLY A 15 25.78 48.16 -28.39
N GLU A 16 25.95 49.46 -28.15
CA GLU A 16 25.45 50.54 -29.01
C GLU A 16 25.94 50.42 -30.46
N SER A 17 27.21 50.02 -30.64
CA SER A 17 27.82 49.76 -31.94
C SER A 17 27.31 48.46 -32.62
N ARG A 18 26.24 47.84 -32.11
CA ARG A 18 25.68 46.56 -32.56
C ARG A 18 26.75 45.46 -32.68
N LYS A 19 27.68 45.43 -31.71
CA LYS A 19 28.84 44.52 -31.64
C LYS A 19 29.85 44.65 -32.79
N ASN A 20 29.84 45.74 -33.56
CA ASN A 20 30.89 46.03 -34.52
C ASN A 20 32.11 46.64 -33.81
N SER A 21 33.16 45.83 -33.61
CA SER A 21 34.42 46.23 -32.97
C SER A 21 35.08 47.48 -33.56
N ARG A 22 34.99 47.74 -34.87
CA ARG A 22 35.62 48.93 -35.49
C ARG A 22 34.81 50.19 -35.21
N ARG A 23 33.48 50.10 -35.29
CA ARG A 23 32.56 51.18 -34.92
C ARG A 23 32.63 51.50 -33.42
N ALA A 24 32.84 50.50 -32.57
CA ALA A 24 33.03 50.67 -31.13
C ALA A 24 34.29 51.49 -30.80
N VAL A 25 35.41 51.27 -31.50
CA VAL A 25 36.63 52.10 -31.34
C VAL A 25 36.33 53.57 -31.66
N GLN A 26 35.67 53.83 -32.79
CA GLN A 26 35.32 55.20 -33.23
C GLN A 26 34.40 55.90 -32.23
N LEU A 27 33.33 55.22 -31.78
CA LEU A 27 32.37 55.76 -30.83
C LEU A 27 32.98 55.95 -29.42
N TYR A 28 33.92 55.09 -29.01
CA TYR A 28 34.64 55.23 -27.74
C TYR A 28 35.58 56.44 -27.76
N ALA A 29 36.34 56.62 -28.85
CA ALA A 29 37.22 57.77 -29.03
C ALA A 29 36.44 59.10 -29.08
N GLN A 30 35.25 59.11 -29.68
CA GLN A 30 34.37 60.28 -29.69
C GLN A 30 33.78 60.61 -28.31
N ARG A 31 33.42 59.59 -27.52
CA ARG A 31 32.79 59.78 -26.19
C ARG A 31 33.81 60.02 -25.07
N TYR A 32 35.04 59.55 -25.22
CA TYR A 32 36.10 59.62 -24.21
C TYR A 32 37.46 60.03 -24.83
N PRO A 33 37.59 61.24 -25.40
CA PRO A 33 38.81 61.66 -26.11
C PRO A 33 40.06 61.68 -25.20
N GLU A 34 39.90 62.02 -23.92
CA GLU A 34 40.97 62.05 -22.91
C GLU A 34 41.42 60.67 -22.40
N ARG A 35 40.94 59.56 -23.00
CA ARG A 35 41.26 58.19 -22.56
C ARG A 35 42.05 57.41 -23.61
N ILE A 36 42.81 56.43 -23.14
CA ILE A 36 43.52 55.49 -24.01
C ILE A 36 42.50 54.72 -24.87
N ILE A 37 42.56 54.93 -26.19
CA ILE A 37 41.66 54.27 -27.15
C ILE A 37 41.96 52.75 -27.17
N PRO A 38 40.99 51.86 -26.87
CA PRO A 38 41.24 50.42 -26.85
C PRO A 38 41.33 49.82 -28.26
N ASP A 39 42.15 48.79 -28.46
CA ASP A 39 42.12 48.02 -29.71
C ASP A 39 40.76 47.34 -29.92
N SER A 40 40.34 47.31 -31.18
CA SER A 40 39.11 46.68 -31.68
C SER A 40 38.83 45.27 -31.13
N LYS A 41 39.86 44.45 -30.87
CA LYS A 41 39.69 43.07 -30.36
C LYS A 41 39.34 43.03 -28.87
N ILE A 42 39.64 44.09 -28.11
CA ILE A 42 39.45 44.15 -26.66
C ILE A 42 37.95 44.14 -26.31
N PHE A 43 37.14 44.94 -27.00
CA PHE A 43 35.68 44.99 -26.83
C PHE A 43 35.01 43.60 -26.94
N ALA A 44 35.30 42.88 -28.02
CA ALA A 44 34.76 41.54 -28.27
C ALA A 44 35.31 40.48 -27.29
N ARG A 45 36.58 40.57 -26.89
CA ARG A 45 37.20 39.69 -25.89
C ARG A 45 36.59 39.88 -24.50
N LEU A 46 36.26 41.12 -24.15
CA LEU A 46 35.69 41.50 -22.86
C LEU A 46 34.29 40.91 -22.66
N GLU A 47 33.40 41.01 -23.67
CA GLU A 47 32.08 40.36 -23.61
C GLU A 47 32.22 38.83 -23.48
N ARG A 48 33.11 38.21 -24.26
CA ARG A 48 33.33 36.76 -24.27
C ARG A 48 33.79 36.24 -22.91
N ASN A 49 34.76 36.90 -22.28
CA ASN A 49 35.29 36.52 -20.97
C ASN A 49 34.20 36.58 -19.88
N LEU A 50 33.34 37.60 -19.91
CA LEU A 50 32.24 37.74 -18.94
C LEU A 50 31.18 36.65 -19.11
N ARG A 51 30.81 36.31 -20.36
CA ARG A 51 29.87 35.20 -20.62
C ARG A 51 30.41 33.85 -20.16
N ALA A 52 31.70 33.58 -20.37
CA ALA A 52 32.33 32.33 -19.98
C ALA A 52 32.32 32.08 -18.45
N ASN A 53 32.71 33.08 -17.65
CA ASN A 53 32.82 32.94 -16.19
C ASN A 53 31.48 32.70 -15.47
N ILE A 54 30.35 33.16 -16.05
CA ILE A 54 29.03 33.01 -15.43
C ILE A 54 28.52 31.56 -15.52
N GLN A 55 28.82 30.85 -16.61
CA GLN A 55 28.31 29.49 -16.84
C GLN A 55 29.10 28.42 -16.10
N THR A 56 30.44 28.46 -16.14
CA THR A 56 31.29 27.43 -15.53
C THR A 56 31.16 27.37 -14.01
N THR A 57 31.13 28.53 -13.35
CA THR A 57 31.20 28.63 -11.89
C THR A 57 29.96 28.03 -11.22
N ARG A 58 28.75 28.47 -11.60
CA ARG A 58 27.48 27.98 -11.03
C ARG A 58 27.29 26.48 -11.26
N HIS A 59 27.59 25.97 -12.45
CA HIS A 59 27.34 24.56 -12.78
C HIS A 59 28.24 23.62 -11.96
N CYS A 60 29.51 24.00 -11.76
CA CYS A 60 30.48 23.22 -10.98
C CYS A 60 30.12 23.15 -9.49
N HIS A 61 29.59 24.24 -8.91
CA HIS A 61 29.12 24.25 -7.52
C HIS A 61 27.85 23.39 -7.33
N LEU A 62 26.92 23.40 -8.29
CA LEU A 62 25.69 22.60 -8.21
C LEU A 62 25.94 21.09 -8.24
N GLU A 63 26.81 20.62 -9.15
CA GLU A 63 27.15 19.18 -9.22
C GLU A 63 27.92 18.68 -8.00
N ARG A 64 28.81 19.51 -7.45
CA ARG A 64 29.54 19.19 -6.22
C ARG A 64 28.61 19.16 -5.01
N GLY A 65 27.60 20.04 -4.97
CA GLY A 65 26.51 20.00 -3.99
C GLY A 65 25.75 18.66 -4.03
N ARG A 66 25.37 18.20 -5.23
CA ARG A 66 24.66 16.91 -5.42
C ARG A 66 25.43 15.66 -4.96
N LYS A 67 26.78 15.71 -4.89
CA LYS A 67 27.61 14.59 -4.42
C LYS A 67 27.83 14.55 -2.91
N LEU A 68 27.34 15.52 -2.14
CA LEU A 68 27.46 15.53 -0.68
C LEU A 68 26.43 14.60 -0.02
N SER A 69 26.93 13.56 0.67
CA SER A 69 26.12 12.73 1.56
C SER A 69 25.45 13.57 2.64
N LYS A 70 24.12 13.48 2.76
CA LYS A 70 23.27 14.18 3.74
C LYS A 70 23.53 13.81 5.22
N ARG A 71 24.60 13.06 5.51
CA ARG A 71 24.99 12.61 6.87
C ARG A 71 26.45 12.86 7.23
N ASN A 72 27.29 13.30 6.29
CA ASN A 72 28.73 13.40 6.52
C ASN A 72 29.10 14.73 7.19
N SER A 73 30.04 14.70 8.14
CA SER A 73 30.54 15.95 8.74
C SER A 73 31.29 16.79 7.70
N ILE A 74 31.31 18.12 7.84
CA ILE A 74 32.05 19.00 6.92
C ILE A 74 33.52 18.56 6.79
N ARG A 75 34.16 18.12 7.89
CA ARG A 75 35.54 17.60 7.89
C ARG A 75 35.70 16.29 7.10
N GLN A 76 34.68 15.44 7.06
CA GLN A 76 34.67 14.21 6.27
C GLN A 76 34.45 14.54 4.78
N ALA A 77 33.48 15.40 4.47
CA ALA A 77 33.25 15.89 3.11
C ALA A 77 34.49 16.60 2.51
N CYS A 78 35.30 17.29 3.33
CA CYS A 78 36.59 17.85 2.92
C CYS A 78 37.57 16.77 2.43
N ARG A 79 37.61 15.60 3.09
CA ARG A 79 38.48 14.48 2.72
C ARG A 79 37.97 13.78 1.46
N GLU A 80 36.67 13.50 1.40
CA GLU A 80 36.02 12.79 0.29
C GLU A 80 36.05 13.59 -1.02
N LEU A 81 35.96 14.91 -0.96
CA LEU A 81 36.02 15.80 -2.13
C LEU A 81 37.41 16.43 -2.38
N ASN A 82 38.38 16.19 -1.48
CA ASN A 82 39.68 16.88 -1.45
C ASN A 82 39.56 18.42 -1.52
N LEU A 83 38.71 19.00 -0.66
CA LEU A 83 38.41 20.44 -0.60
C LEU A 83 38.74 21.04 0.76
N LYS A 84 39.04 22.35 0.78
CA LYS A 84 39.23 23.11 2.02
C LYS A 84 37.89 23.30 2.76
N TYR A 85 37.94 23.36 4.08
CA TYR A 85 36.77 23.50 4.96
C TYR A 85 35.89 24.72 4.62
N SER A 86 36.49 25.86 4.29
CA SER A 86 35.77 27.04 3.80
C SER A 86 35.05 26.80 2.49
N SER A 87 35.69 26.10 1.52
CA SER A 87 35.06 25.76 0.24
C SER A 87 33.83 24.85 0.42
N VAL A 88 33.91 23.83 1.26
CA VAL A 88 32.76 22.94 1.54
C VAL A 88 31.66 23.69 2.31
N ARG A 89 32.02 24.55 3.27
CA ARG A 89 31.05 25.39 3.99
C ARG A 89 30.31 26.35 3.06
N ASN A 90 31.03 27.03 2.16
CA ASN A 90 30.42 27.93 1.18
C ASN A 90 29.51 27.16 0.21
N ILE A 91 29.93 26.01 -0.32
CA ILE A 91 29.09 25.14 -1.16
C ILE A 91 27.78 24.77 -0.44
N LEU A 92 27.84 24.41 0.84
CA LEU A 92 26.65 24.09 1.63
C LEU A 92 25.73 25.32 1.78
N THR A 93 26.26 26.48 2.17
CA THR A 93 25.46 27.70 2.35
C THR A 93 24.88 28.25 1.03
N GLU A 94 25.65 28.23 -0.06
CA GLU A 94 25.21 28.65 -1.41
C GLU A 94 24.09 27.77 -1.98
N ASN A 95 24.02 26.50 -1.57
CA ASN A 95 22.96 25.57 -1.96
C ASN A 95 21.85 25.43 -0.89
N GLY A 96 21.81 26.31 0.14
CA GLY A 96 20.73 26.36 1.13
C GLY A 96 20.74 25.24 2.18
N TYR A 97 21.88 24.56 2.40
CA TYR A 97 21.99 23.53 3.44
C TYR A 97 22.29 24.14 4.82
N HIS A 98 21.49 23.77 5.82
CA HIS A 98 21.63 24.13 7.23
C HIS A 98 22.02 22.92 8.10
N ASP A 99 22.61 23.17 9.27
CA ASP A 99 23.05 22.15 10.22
C ASP A 99 21.92 21.72 11.19
N TYR A 100 21.16 20.70 10.79
CA TYR A 100 20.08 20.14 11.61
C TYR A 100 20.60 19.12 12.65
N LYS A 101 20.25 19.33 13.93
CA LYS A 101 20.56 18.38 15.02
C LYS A 101 19.82 17.05 14.81
N LEU A 102 20.56 15.93 14.75
CA LEU A 102 19.98 14.59 14.58
C LEU A 102 19.04 14.22 15.75
N HIS A 103 17.83 13.80 15.42
CA HIS A 103 16.85 13.35 16.39
C HIS A 103 16.90 11.83 16.55
N ASN A 104 17.45 11.36 17.66
CA ASN A 104 17.49 9.93 18.00
C ASN A 104 16.08 9.41 18.33
N LEU A 105 15.48 8.66 17.40
CA LEU A 105 14.19 7.98 17.56
C LEU A 105 14.41 6.48 17.86
N LYS A 106 13.45 5.83 18.54
CA LYS A 106 13.47 4.37 18.71
C LYS A 106 13.20 3.69 17.36
N HIS A 107 13.99 2.67 17.01
CA HIS A 107 13.77 1.93 15.78
C HIS A 107 12.41 1.22 15.78
N LEU A 108 11.60 1.50 14.75
CA LEU A 108 10.34 0.86 14.44
C LEU A 108 10.57 -0.18 13.34
N SER A 109 10.16 -1.43 13.54
CA SER A 109 10.08 -2.40 12.43
C SER A 109 8.80 -2.19 11.61
N ASN A 110 8.74 -2.78 10.42
CA ASN A 110 7.57 -2.72 9.54
C ASN A 110 6.27 -3.15 10.26
N GLN A 111 6.34 -4.10 11.21
CA GLN A 111 5.21 -4.52 12.04
C GLN A 111 4.76 -3.43 13.04
N HIS A 112 5.71 -2.69 13.65
CA HIS A 112 5.38 -1.55 14.51
C HIS A 112 4.74 -0.41 13.70
N GLN A 113 5.26 -0.14 12.50
CA GLN A 113 4.70 0.85 11.57
C GLN A 113 3.27 0.45 11.15
N GLN A 114 3.05 -0.81 10.79
CA GLN A 114 1.72 -1.30 10.40
C GLN A 114 0.69 -1.20 11.54
N ARG A 115 1.07 -1.59 12.77
CA ARG A 115 0.18 -1.46 13.95
C ARG A 115 -0.15 0.00 14.26
N ARG A 116 0.78 0.95 14.02
CA ARG A 116 0.50 2.39 14.13
C ARG A 116 -0.51 2.86 13.08
N VAL A 117 -0.35 2.49 11.81
CA VAL A 117 -1.31 2.89 10.76
C VAL A 117 -2.69 2.29 10.99
N ASN A 118 -2.79 1.02 11.42
CA ASN A 118 -4.07 0.41 11.79
C ASN A 118 -4.76 1.18 12.94
N TYR A 119 -4.02 1.51 14.01
CA TYR A 119 -4.53 2.32 15.13
C TYR A 119 -5.02 3.70 14.67
N ILE A 120 -4.24 4.39 13.83
CA ILE A 120 -4.59 5.69 13.27
C ILE A 120 -5.87 5.60 12.45
N ALA A 121 -5.99 4.60 11.56
CA ALA A 121 -7.18 4.38 10.74
C ALA A 121 -8.43 4.16 11.61
N GLN A 122 -8.35 3.32 12.64
CA GLN A 122 -9.46 3.06 13.57
C GLN A 122 -9.87 4.31 14.37
N VAL A 123 -8.92 5.13 14.81
CA VAL A 123 -9.23 6.37 15.55
C VAL A 123 -9.84 7.43 14.63
N VAL A 124 -9.38 7.54 13.38
CA VAL A 124 -9.97 8.44 12.37
C VAL A 124 -11.37 7.97 11.95
N GLU A 125 -11.57 6.67 11.73
CA GLU A 125 -12.88 6.08 11.43
C GLU A 125 -13.91 6.41 12.54
N ASN A 126 -13.52 6.27 13.80
CA ASN A 126 -14.38 6.65 14.93
C ASN A 126 -14.65 8.16 15.01
N LEU A 127 -13.67 9.00 14.66
CA LEU A 127 -13.82 10.47 14.65
C LEU A 127 -14.72 11.02 13.55
N GLU A 128 -14.71 10.41 12.36
CA GLU A 128 -15.46 10.92 11.20
C GLU A 128 -16.85 10.26 11.06
N PHE A 129 -17.02 9.00 11.47
CA PHE A 129 -18.24 8.23 11.23
C PHE A 129 -19.05 7.87 12.48
N ASN A 130 -18.44 7.77 13.66
CA ASN A 130 -19.13 7.34 14.89
C ASN A 130 -19.42 8.50 15.86
N ASP A 131 -18.40 9.22 16.31
CA ASP A 131 -18.52 10.38 17.20
C ASP A 131 -17.41 11.41 16.95
N ASN A 132 -17.78 12.60 16.48
CA ASN A 132 -16.82 13.68 16.26
C ASN A 132 -16.22 14.25 17.57
N ARG A 133 -16.71 13.81 18.73
CA ARG A 133 -16.13 14.05 20.05
C ARG A 133 -15.37 12.86 20.61
N PHE A 134 -15.08 11.80 19.85
CA PHE A 134 -14.44 10.57 20.32
C PHE A 134 -13.22 10.83 21.22
N LEU A 135 -12.28 11.70 20.80
CA LEU A 135 -11.08 12.07 21.57
C LEU A 135 -11.35 12.81 22.90
N GLN A 136 -12.57 13.32 23.12
CA GLN A 136 -13.02 13.90 24.40
C GLN A 136 -13.42 12.80 25.40
N HIS A 137 -13.95 11.69 24.89
CA HIS A 137 -14.33 10.50 25.65
C HIS A 137 -13.14 9.56 25.92
N VAL A 138 -12.04 9.68 25.19
CA VAL A 138 -10.78 8.95 25.47
C VAL A 138 -10.17 9.43 26.79
N LEU A 139 -10.03 8.50 27.74
CA LEU A 139 -9.21 8.65 28.93
C LEU A 139 -7.75 8.31 28.60
N TRP A 140 -6.92 9.34 28.45
CA TRP A 140 -5.47 9.21 28.26
C TRP A 140 -4.83 8.94 29.62
N THR A 141 -3.94 7.95 29.77
CA THR A 141 -3.25 7.68 31.04
C THR A 141 -1.79 7.27 30.82
N ASP A 142 -0.92 7.57 31.78
CA ASP A 142 0.49 7.14 31.81
C ASP A 142 1.13 7.33 33.21
N GLY A 143 2.32 6.73 33.43
CA GLY A 143 3.12 6.88 34.64
C GLY A 143 4.54 7.38 34.39
N SER A 144 4.86 8.59 34.87
CA SER A 144 6.19 9.22 34.74
C SER A 144 6.95 9.26 36.06
N ARG A 145 8.28 9.03 36.00
CA ARG A 145 9.19 9.23 37.13
C ARG A 145 9.77 10.64 37.16
N PHE A 146 9.76 11.23 38.36
CA PHE A 146 10.46 12.46 38.71
C PHE A 146 11.60 12.14 39.69
N VAL A 147 12.70 12.88 39.62
CA VAL A 147 13.92 12.73 40.43
C VAL A 147 14.38 14.08 40.98
N SER A 148 15.02 14.08 42.15
CA SER A 148 15.57 15.27 42.84
C SER A 148 16.47 16.14 41.95
N ASN A 149 17.46 15.54 41.31
CA ASN A 149 18.46 16.22 40.48
C ASN A 149 18.04 16.46 39.02
N GLY A 150 16.74 16.44 38.72
CA GLY A 150 16.11 16.95 37.49
C GLY A 150 16.91 16.86 36.19
N ARG A 151 17.44 15.67 35.85
CA ARG A 151 18.47 15.43 34.81
C ARG A 151 18.49 16.51 33.70
N PRO A 152 19.51 17.39 33.67
CA PRO A 152 19.48 18.56 32.80
C PRO A 152 19.30 18.18 31.33
N ASN A 153 18.33 18.83 30.69
CA ASN A 153 18.07 18.63 29.28
C ASN A 153 19.16 19.36 28.46
N ARG A 154 20.24 18.64 28.15
CA ARG A 154 21.38 19.06 27.29
C ARG A 154 20.99 19.60 25.90
N ARG A 155 19.70 19.60 25.52
CA ARG A 155 19.20 20.28 24.30
C ARG A 155 18.82 21.74 24.53
N ASN A 156 18.55 22.13 25.77
CA ASN A 156 18.00 23.43 26.16
C ASN A 156 18.99 24.29 26.99
N GLU A 157 20.02 23.68 27.61
CA GLU A 157 21.12 24.41 28.25
C GLU A 157 21.95 25.14 27.19
N HIS A 158 21.77 26.46 27.10
CA HIS A 158 22.47 27.35 26.17
C HIS A 158 23.10 28.50 26.95
N TYR A 159 24.43 28.50 27.03
CA TYR A 159 25.21 29.54 27.70
C TYR A 159 25.84 30.47 26.65
N TRP A 160 25.54 31.77 26.75
CA TRP A 160 26.15 32.79 25.90
C TRP A 160 27.28 33.47 26.67
N ALA A 161 28.50 33.41 26.13
CA ALA A 161 29.70 34.00 26.72
C ALA A 161 30.65 34.45 25.60
N THR A 162 31.44 35.49 25.86
CA THR A 162 32.43 36.04 24.92
C THR A 162 33.69 35.17 24.79
N GLU A 163 34.03 34.45 25.86
CA GLU A 163 35.10 33.46 25.92
C GLU A 163 34.56 32.16 26.55
N ASN A 164 35.31 31.06 26.50
CA ASN A 164 34.85 29.77 27.03
C ASN A 164 34.71 29.82 28.56
N PRO A 165 33.50 29.72 29.15
CA PRO A 165 33.29 29.87 30.58
C PRO A 165 33.60 28.60 31.39
N HIS A 166 33.99 27.49 30.72
CA HIS A 166 34.31 26.21 31.36
C HIS A 166 33.21 25.68 32.31
N PHE A 167 31.93 25.87 31.97
CA PHE A 167 30.79 25.41 32.79
C PHE A 167 30.86 23.91 33.10
N VAL A 168 31.04 23.59 34.38
CA VAL A 168 30.92 22.24 34.95
C VAL A 168 29.59 22.16 35.70
N ASN A 169 28.66 21.31 35.25
CA ASN A 169 27.49 20.94 36.05
C ASN A 169 27.91 19.88 37.08
N PRO A 170 27.92 20.17 38.39
CA PRO A 170 28.22 19.17 39.41
C PRO A 170 27.13 18.09 39.44
N ILE A 171 27.53 16.82 39.54
CA ILE A 171 26.60 15.68 39.58
C ILE A 171 26.63 15.09 41.00
N GLU A 172 25.69 15.51 41.83
CA GLU A 172 25.47 14.92 43.14
C GLU A 172 24.87 13.51 43.00
N ASN A 173 25.62 12.51 43.49
CA ASN A 173 25.26 11.09 43.42
C ASN A 173 24.72 10.53 44.75
N GLN A 174 24.74 11.31 45.83
CA GLN A 174 24.19 10.96 47.15
C GLN A 174 22.91 11.78 47.41
N GLY A 175 22.04 11.32 48.32
CA GLY A 175 20.76 11.98 48.61
C GLY A 175 19.68 11.85 47.51
N HIS A 176 19.86 10.97 46.52
CA HIS A 176 18.97 10.88 45.36
C HIS A 176 17.58 10.29 45.68
N PHE A 177 16.60 11.15 45.95
CA PHE A 177 15.20 10.75 46.04
C PHE A 177 14.47 10.84 44.69
N ARG A 178 13.46 9.98 44.52
CA ARG A 178 12.68 9.77 43.30
C ARG A 178 11.23 9.44 43.63
N ILE A 179 10.32 9.81 42.74
CA ILE A 179 8.90 9.51 42.88
C ILE A 179 8.30 9.13 41.53
N ASN A 180 7.37 8.17 41.52
CA ASN A 180 6.56 7.89 40.33
C ASN A 180 5.21 8.60 40.47
N VAL A 181 4.73 9.16 39.36
CA VAL A 181 3.51 9.94 39.27
C VAL A 181 2.67 9.35 38.15
N TRP A 182 1.43 8.97 38.45
CA TRP A 182 0.43 8.61 37.44
C TRP A 182 -0.56 9.77 37.29
N CYS A 183 -0.92 10.07 36.04
CA CYS A 183 -1.95 11.03 35.70
C CYS A 183 -2.87 10.46 34.61
N GLY A 184 -4.10 10.97 34.58
CA GLY A 184 -5.04 10.81 33.47
C GLY A 184 -5.47 12.15 32.88
N ILE A 185 -5.92 12.16 31.62
CA ILE A 185 -6.58 13.31 30.99
C ILE A 185 -7.85 12.80 30.30
N ILE A 186 -9.01 13.41 30.57
CA ILE A 186 -10.28 13.12 29.88
C ILE A 186 -11.08 14.43 29.70
N ASN A 187 -11.65 14.65 28.51
CA ASN A 187 -12.40 15.87 28.17
C ASN A 187 -11.74 17.22 28.59
N GLY A 188 -10.40 17.28 28.59
CA GLY A 188 -9.63 18.45 29.04
C GLY A 188 -9.51 18.63 30.56
N HIS A 189 -10.03 17.70 31.37
CA HIS A 189 -9.77 17.61 32.80
C HIS A 189 -8.53 16.75 33.07
N LEU A 190 -7.70 17.15 34.04
CA LEU A 190 -6.64 16.32 34.59
C LEU A 190 -7.20 15.43 35.72
N ILE A 191 -6.68 14.21 35.84
CA ILE A 191 -6.95 13.28 36.93
C ILE A 191 -5.62 12.92 37.59
N GLY A 192 -5.52 13.10 38.90
CA GLY A 192 -4.25 13.07 39.64
C GLY A 192 -3.71 14.49 39.92
N PRO A 193 -2.42 14.64 40.27
CA PRO A 193 -1.37 13.61 40.25
C PRO A 193 -1.50 12.57 41.38
N TYR A 194 -1.44 11.29 41.01
CA TYR A 194 -1.37 10.18 41.97
C TYR A 194 0.08 9.72 42.15
N PHE A 195 0.56 9.70 43.38
CA PHE A 195 1.92 9.32 43.73
C PHE A 195 2.00 7.85 44.17
N TYR A 196 2.98 7.11 43.67
CA TYR A 196 3.16 5.70 44.04
C TYR A 196 4.63 5.27 44.09
N GLU A 197 4.90 4.27 44.92
CA GLU A 197 6.23 3.70 45.16
C GLU A 197 6.42 2.39 44.38
N GLY A 198 7.67 1.95 44.21
CA GLY A 198 7.99 0.78 43.40
C GLY A 198 7.81 0.99 41.88
N VAL A 199 7.23 -0.02 41.21
CA VAL A 199 6.94 -0.07 39.77
C VAL A 199 5.53 -0.64 39.60
N LEU A 200 4.74 -0.11 38.65
CA LEU A 200 3.42 -0.68 38.34
C LEU A 200 3.61 -2.09 37.76
N ASN A 201 3.02 -3.09 38.44
CA ASN A 201 3.02 -4.48 37.98
C ASN A 201 2.27 -4.58 36.63
N LYS A 202 2.66 -5.55 35.79
CA LYS A 202 2.25 -5.64 34.36
C LYS A 202 0.75 -5.87 34.09
N HIS A 203 -0.09 -5.96 35.13
CA HIS A 203 -1.54 -6.08 35.01
C HIS A 203 -2.15 -4.68 34.86
N TRP A 204 -2.21 -4.19 33.62
CA TRP A 204 -2.50 -2.78 33.31
C TRP A 204 -3.80 -2.62 32.52
N ILE A 205 -4.61 -1.64 32.91
CA ILE A 205 -5.90 -1.34 32.27
C ILE A 205 -5.65 -0.59 30.96
N GLY A 206 -6.07 -1.16 29.83
CA GLY A 206 -6.21 -0.41 28.55
C GLY A 206 -5.49 -0.96 27.31
N ILE A 207 -4.62 -1.98 27.41
CA ILE A 207 -3.98 -2.54 26.20
C ILE A 207 -5.00 -3.31 25.33
N ASN A 208 -5.93 -4.02 25.98
CA ASN A 208 -7.01 -4.79 25.34
C ASN A 208 -8.34 -4.01 25.34
N GLY A 209 -8.31 -2.70 25.08
CA GLY A 209 -9.52 -1.95 24.72
C GLY A 209 -10.00 -2.32 23.31
N PRO A 210 -11.21 -1.88 22.89
CA PRO A 210 -11.74 -2.13 21.54
C PRO A 210 -10.82 -1.65 20.40
N ILE A 211 -9.98 -0.64 20.68
CA ILE A 211 -8.89 -0.19 19.82
C ILE A 211 -7.57 -0.49 20.54
N GLN A 212 -6.75 -1.39 19.99
CA GLN A 212 -5.46 -1.76 20.59
C GLN A 212 -4.42 -0.64 20.42
N TRP A 213 -3.77 -0.25 21.51
CA TRP A 213 -2.78 0.83 21.50
C TRP A 213 -1.53 0.51 20.67
N ALA A 214 -1.11 1.46 19.82
CA ALA A 214 0.00 1.25 18.89
C ALA A 214 1.37 1.17 19.59
N PRO A 215 2.15 0.10 19.40
CA PRO A 215 3.41 -0.12 20.13
C PRO A 215 4.48 0.92 19.77
N LYS A 216 5.21 1.40 20.80
CA LYS A 216 6.26 2.42 20.71
C LYS A 216 5.78 3.80 20.19
N SER A 217 4.60 4.28 20.61
CA SER A 217 3.98 5.51 20.11
C SER A 217 3.82 6.65 21.14
N PRO A 218 4.91 7.13 21.79
CA PRO A 218 4.85 8.25 22.74
C PRO A 218 4.43 9.57 22.07
N ASP A 219 4.63 9.67 20.75
CA ASP A 219 4.23 10.79 19.92
C ASP A 219 2.72 10.90 19.71
N LEU A 220 1.93 9.87 20.05
CA LEU A 220 0.48 9.84 19.92
C LEU A 220 -0.30 9.97 21.25
N THR A 221 0.35 9.84 22.41
CA THR A 221 -0.30 10.06 23.72
C THR A 221 -0.01 11.44 24.29
N ALA A 222 -1.07 12.15 24.68
CA ALA A 222 -0.99 13.52 25.21
C ALA A 222 -0.14 13.65 26.49
N LEU A 223 0.13 12.54 27.20
CA LEU A 223 0.98 12.57 28.38
C LEU A 223 2.47 12.63 28.03
N ASP A 224 2.95 11.79 27.11
CA ASP A 224 4.35 11.81 26.66
C ASP A 224 4.69 13.08 25.88
N PHE A 225 3.88 13.45 24.88
CA PHE A 225 4.24 14.56 23.99
C PHE A 225 3.98 15.96 24.56
N PHE A 226 3.19 16.08 25.63
CA PHE A 226 2.81 17.36 26.24
C PHE A 226 2.93 17.36 27.77
N LEU A 227 2.20 16.52 28.49
CA LEU A 227 2.08 16.65 29.96
C LEU A 227 3.43 16.51 30.67
N TRP A 228 4.15 15.42 30.41
CA TRP A 228 5.43 15.15 31.09
C TRP A 228 6.54 16.11 30.70
N GLY A 229 6.50 16.67 29.49
CA GLY A 229 7.40 17.76 29.09
C GLY A 229 7.11 19.02 29.88
N THR A 230 5.84 19.45 29.92
CA THR A 230 5.39 20.65 30.62
C THR A 230 5.67 20.57 32.12
N LEU A 231 5.24 19.50 32.79
CA LEU A 231 5.45 19.32 34.23
C LEU A 231 6.94 19.24 34.61
N LYS A 232 7.80 18.61 33.81
CA LYS A 232 9.24 18.54 34.10
C LYS A 232 9.95 19.87 33.85
N ASN A 233 9.52 20.64 32.85
CA ASN A 233 10.04 21.98 32.62
C ASN A 233 9.73 22.92 33.79
N GLU A 234 8.58 22.74 34.47
CA GLU A 234 8.20 23.53 35.64
C GLU A 234 8.90 23.04 36.92
N VAL A 235 8.73 21.76 37.24
CA VAL A 235 9.27 21.16 38.48
C VAL A 235 10.80 21.25 38.56
N TYR A 236 11.50 21.34 37.43
CA TYR A 236 12.97 21.50 37.38
C TYR A 236 13.47 22.93 37.10
N ARG A 237 12.63 23.98 37.19
CA ARG A 237 13.12 25.37 37.23
C ARG A 237 13.98 25.66 38.46
N THR A 238 13.67 25.01 39.57
CA THR A 238 14.42 25.09 40.83
C THR A 238 14.78 23.68 41.33
N PRO A 239 15.87 23.51 42.10
CA PRO A 239 16.12 22.27 42.82
C PRO A 239 14.96 21.92 43.78
N SER A 240 14.77 20.63 44.06
CA SER A 240 13.88 20.17 45.14
C SER A 240 14.71 19.72 46.34
N VAL A 241 14.33 20.17 47.54
CA VAL A 241 15.10 19.95 48.78
C VAL A 241 14.86 18.54 49.37
N ASN A 242 13.63 18.06 49.31
CA ASN A 242 13.24 16.74 49.82
C ASN A 242 12.08 16.15 48.98
N LEU A 243 11.66 14.93 49.32
CA LEU A 243 10.63 14.18 48.60
C LEU A 243 9.25 14.88 48.62
N ASP A 244 8.89 15.53 49.72
CA ASP A 244 7.59 16.18 49.88
C ASP A 244 7.52 17.53 49.16
N HIS A 245 8.60 18.32 49.16
CA HIS A 245 8.75 19.49 48.30
C HIS A 245 8.72 19.09 46.80
N LEU A 246 9.17 17.89 46.43
CA LEU A 246 8.99 17.35 45.07
C LEU A 246 7.54 16.91 44.79
N ARG A 247 6.82 16.34 45.77
CA ARG A 247 5.37 16.03 45.67
C ARG A 247 4.55 17.32 45.48
N GLU A 248 4.84 18.34 46.28
CA GLU A 248 4.19 19.64 46.25
C GLU A 248 4.41 20.36 44.91
N LYS A 249 5.66 20.48 44.44
CA LYS A 249 5.93 21.08 43.13
C LYS A 249 5.24 20.36 41.97
N VAL A 250 5.08 19.03 42.04
CA VAL A 250 4.30 18.27 41.05
C VAL A 250 2.79 18.55 41.14
N ARG A 251 2.24 18.81 42.33
CA ARG A 251 0.84 19.26 42.48
C ARG A 251 0.65 20.65 41.89
N ASN A 252 1.43 21.63 42.34
CA ASN A 252 1.31 23.02 41.92
C ASN A 252 1.44 23.15 40.39
N ALA A 253 2.42 22.47 39.78
CA ALA A 253 2.59 22.44 38.32
C ALA A 253 1.46 21.71 37.56
N CYS A 254 0.70 20.83 38.21
CA CYS A 254 -0.53 20.24 37.68
C CYS A 254 -1.73 21.20 37.81
N ASP A 255 -1.84 21.92 38.93
CA ASP A 255 -2.94 22.85 39.21
C ASP A 255 -2.89 24.10 38.31
N GLU A 256 -1.70 24.49 37.84
CA GLU A 256 -1.50 25.52 36.81
C GLU A 256 -2.02 25.13 35.40
N LEU A 257 -2.34 23.85 35.14
CA LEU A 257 -2.74 23.38 33.81
C LEU A 257 -4.21 23.67 33.48
N SER A 258 -4.45 24.79 32.80
CA SER A 258 -5.79 25.17 32.36
C SER A 258 -6.48 24.10 31.49
N ARG A 259 -7.81 23.99 31.65
CA ARG A 259 -8.67 23.05 30.89
C ARG A 259 -8.51 23.19 29.37
N GLU A 260 -8.30 24.42 28.88
CA GLU A 260 -8.14 24.67 27.44
C GLU A 260 -6.78 24.22 26.90
N MET A 261 -5.70 24.29 27.71
CA MET A 261 -4.41 23.69 27.35
C MET A 261 -4.52 22.16 27.27
N LEU A 262 -5.12 21.53 28.28
CA LEU A 262 -5.36 20.08 28.31
C LEU A 262 -6.22 19.62 27.12
N ARG A 263 -7.34 20.31 26.84
CA ARG A 263 -8.21 20.03 25.68
C ARG A 263 -7.52 20.28 24.33
N LYS A 264 -6.66 21.30 24.23
CA LYS A 264 -5.84 21.54 23.02
C LYS A 264 -4.86 20.40 22.80
N ALA A 265 -4.22 19.89 23.85
CA ALA A 265 -3.31 18.75 23.78
C ALA A 265 -4.03 17.43 23.45
N SER A 266 -5.07 17.04 24.19
CA SER A 266 -5.71 15.72 24.08
C SER A 266 -6.63 15.55 22.87
N VAL A 267 -7.11 16.65 22.26
CA VAL A 267 -8.03 16.60 21.11
C VAL A 267 -7.38 17.15 19.84
N ARG A 268 -7.06 18.44 19.81
CA ARG A 268 -6.60 19.12 18.58
C ARG A 268 -5.20 18.68 18.15
N GLU A 269 -4.25 18.65 19.08
CA GLU A 269 -2.88 18.23 18.78
C GLU A 269 -2.78 16.72 18.53
N VAL A 270 -3.61 15.89 19.16
CA VAL A 270 -3.74 14.46 18.79
C VAL A 270 -4.23 14.31 17.35
N ARG A 271 -5.36 14.94 16.95
CA ARG A 271 -5.90 14.82 15.57
C ARG A 271 -4.82 15.17 14.52
N ARG A 272 -4.15 16.31 14.73
CA ARG A 272 -3.03 16.79 13.90
C ARG A 272 -1.84 15.82 13.82
N ARG A 273 -1.62 14.98 14.83
CA ARG A 273 -0.55 13.96 14.85
C ARG A 273 -0.94 12.65 14.16
N LEU A 274 -2.24 12.32 14.15
CA LEU A 274 -2.78 11.25 13.32
C LEU A 274 -2.64 11.62 11.84
N GLU A 275 -3.08 12.83 11.48
CA GLU A 275 -2.95 13.43 10.14
C GLU A 275 -1.49 13.45 9.65
N LYS A 276 -0.53 13.79 10.53
CA LYS A 276 0.90 13.79 10.22
C LYS A 276 1.50 12.45 9.78
N CYS A 277 0.82 11.32 9.98
CA CYS A 277 1.27 10.05 9.46
C CYS A 277 0.91 9.83 7.97
N LEU A 278 0.16 10.76 7.37
CA LEU A 278 -0.24 10.76 5.95
C LEU A 278 0.56 11.76 5.09
N GLU A 279 1.24 12.74 5.69
CA GLU A 279 2.05 13.78 5.01
C GLU A 279 3.26 13.26 4.18
N GLU A 280 3.56 11.96 4.22
CA GLU A 280 4.70 11.36 3.51
C GLU A 280 4.29 10.18 2.62
N VAL A 281 3.10 10.23 2.02
CA VAL A 281 2.53 9.18 1.15
C VAL A 281 2.53 9.66 -0.30
N ASP A 282 2.96 8.81 -1.24
CA ASP A 282 3.07 9.18 -2.65
C ASP A 282 1.82 8.77 -3.45
N ILE A 283 1.18 7.64 -3.08
CA ILE A 283 -0.03 7.13 -3.74
C ILE A 283 -0.98 6.43 -2.75
N VAL A 284 -2.27 6.76 -2.80
CA VAL A 284 -3.36 6.20 -1.98
C VAL A 284 -4.37 5.52 -2.90
N VAL A 285 -4.86 4.33 -2.53
CA VAL A 285 -5.79 3.53 -3.35
C VAL A 285 -6.98 3.08 -2.49
N PHE A 286 -8.19 3.44 -2.92
CA PHE A 286 -9.45 2.97 -2.33
C PHE A 286 -10.02 1.78 -3.13
N PRO A 287 -10.77 0.85 -2.50
CA PRO A 287 -11.33 -0.30 -3.19
C PRO A 287 -12.51 0.02 -4.11
N GLU A 288 -12.85 -0.97 -4.93
CA GLU A 288 -14.05 -0.95 -5.76
C GLU A 288 -15.34 -0.95 -4.92
N SER A 289 -16.36 -0.21 -5.36
CA SER A 289 -17.72 -0.20 -4.78
C SER A 289 -17.84 0.19 -3.29
N THR A 290 -16.78 0.68 -2.63
CA THR A 290 -16.82 0.99 -1.19
C THR A 290 -17.20 2.43 -0.82
N LEU A 291 -17.07 3.41 -1.73
CA LEU A 291 -17.34 4.82 -1.41
C LEU A 291 -18.84 5.16 -1.31
N ILE A 292 -19.70 4.40 -2.00
CA ILE A 292 -21.14 4.66 -2.07
C ILE A 292 -21.88 3.32 -1.88
N PRO A 293 -22.83 3.18 -0.94
CA PRO A 293 -23.65 1.98 -0.83
C PRO A 293 -24.43 1.72 -2.12
N LYS A 294 -24.39 0.48 -2.66
CA LYS A 294 -24.99 0.11 -3.96
C LYS A 294 -26.42 0.67 -4.19
N LYS A 295 -27.26 0.71 -3.16
CA LYS A 295 -28.63 1.28 -3.19
C LYS A 295 -28.72 2.77 -3.60
N HIS A 296 -27.64 3.54 -3.47
CA HIS A 296 -27.57 4.97 -3.78
C HIS A 296 -26.57 5.27 -4.90
N ALA A 297 -25.99 4.24 -5.55
CA ALA A 297 -24.92 4.37 -6.53
C ALA A 297 -25.26 5.31 -7.70
N LEU A 298 -26.48 5.20 -8.26
CA LEU A 298 -26.94 6.07 -9.35
C LEU A 298 -27.28 7.49 -8.84
N ALA A 299 -27.88 7.62 -7.66
CA ALA A 299 -28.26 8.92 -7.08
C ALA A 299 -27.05 9.76 -6.63
N LEU A 300 -25.94 9.12 -6.27
CA LEU A 300 -24.67 9.74 -5.90
C LEU A 300 -23.60 9.58 -7.00
N SER A 301 -24.02 9.24 -8.22
CA SER A 301 -23.14 9.23 -9.39
C SER A 301 -22.68 10.65 -9.73
N SER A 302 -21.51 10.77 -10.34
CA SER A 302 -20.91 12.05 -10.75
C SER A 302 -20.46 11.99 -12.20
N GLU A 303 -20.53 13.11 -12.92
CA GLU A 303 -19.68 13.28 -14.10
C GLU A 303 -18.21 13.34 -13.64
N VAL A 304 -17.29 12.96 -14.53
CA VAL A 304 -15.84 13.04 -14.34
C VAL A 304 -15.27 13.82 -15.51
N PRO A 305 -14.41 14.84 -15.31
CA PRO A 305 -13.76 15.55 -16.43
C PRO A 305 -12.85 14.60 -17.22
N ARG A 306 -12.50 14.99 -18.44
CA ARG A 306 -11.44 14.34 -19.19
C ARG A 306 -10.10 14.49 -18.43
N PRO A 307 -9.15 13.54 -18.56
CA PRO A 307 -7.84 13.68 -17.94
C PRO A 307 -7.18 15.03 -18.26
N PHE A 308 -6.69 15.70 -17.22
CA PHE A 308 -6.04 17.02 -17.23
C PHE A 308 -6.92 18.20 -17.72
N GLU A 309 -8.24 18.05 -17.84
CA GLU A 309 -9.16 19.13 -18.27
C GLU A 309 -9.37 20.21 -17.20
N GLU A 310 -9.73 19.84 -15.97
CA GLU A 310 -9.94 20.80 -14.86
C GLU A 310 -9.61 20.21 -13.47
N VAL A 311 -9.31 21.10 -12.52
CA VAL A 311 -9.17 20.77 -11.08
C VAL A 311 -10.54 20.91 -10.42
N ILE A 312 -11.06 19.81 -9.87
CA ILE A 312 -12.45 19.75 -9.38
C ILE A 312 -12.63 20.38 -7.99
N CYS A 313 -11.56 20.45 -7.18
CA CYS A 313 -11.57 20.87 -5.77
C CYS A 313 -12.44 22.11 -5.48
N ASN A 314 -12.17 23.21 -6.20
CA ASN A 314 -12.89 24.48 -6.04
C ASN A 314 -13.91 24.73 -7.17
N SER A 315 -14.31 23.69 -7.92
CA SER A 315 -15.21 23.84 -9.07
C SER A 315 -16.63 24.15 -8.61
N THR A 316 -17.18 25.28 -9.06
CA THR A 316 -18.56 25.72 -8.79
C THR A 316 -19.60 24.96 -9.61
N LYS A 317 -19.18 24.08 -10.53
CA LYS A 317 -20.09 23.31 -11.40
C LYS A 317 -20.86 22.25 -10.61
N ASP A 318 -22.18 22.20 -10.79
CA ASP A 318 -23.08 21.26 -10.06
C ASP A 318 -23.04 19.83 -10.60
N LYS A 319 -22.48 19.60 -11.81
CA LYS A 319 -22.27 18.25 -12.37
C LYS A 319 -21.33 17.35 -11.54
N TYR A 320 -20.57 17.93 -10.62
CA TYR A 320 -19.59 17.25 -9.79
C TYR A 320 -20.09 17.06 -8.36
N GLN A 321 -20.16 15.80 -7.92
CA GLN A 321 -20.61 15.46 -6.58
C GLN A 321 -19.64 15.98 -5.49
N PRO A 322 -20.13 16.37 -4.30
CA PRO A 322 -19.28 16.94 -3.25
C PRO A 322 -18.12 16.06 -2.79
N TYR A 323 -18.26 14.72 -2.82
CA TYR A 323 -17.14 13.82 -2.48
C TYR A 323 -16.02 13.88 -3.53
N LEU A 324 -16.34 14.05 -4.81
CA LEU A 324 -15.36 14.12 -5.89
C LEU A 324 -14.51 15.39 -5.77
N LYS A 325 -15.14 16.51 -5.40
CA LYS A 325 -14.47 17.77 -5.05
C LYS A 325 -13.52 17.56 -3.87
N ARG A 326 -13.97 16.90 -2.80
CA ARG A 326 -13.13 16.58 -1.62
C ARG A 326 -11.90 15.73 -1.96
N PHE A 327 -12.02 14.71 -2.81
CA PHE A 327 -10.85 13.90 -3.22
C PHE A 327 -9.85 14.70 -4.06
N SER A 328 -10.33 15.57 -4.96
CA SER A 328 -9.49 16.53 -5.69
C SER A 328 -8.77 17.50 -4.75
N CYS A 329 -9.41 17.97 -3.68
CA CYS A 329 -8.76 18.80 -2.66
C CYS A 329 -7.74 18.02 -1.83
N ALA A 330 -8.09 16.82 -1.37
CA ALA A 330 -7.21 15.99 -0.54
C ALA A 330 -5.90 15.62 -1.25
N ALA A 331 -5.95 15.39 -2.57
CA ALA A 331 -4.75 15.12 -3.37
C ALA A 331 -3.76 16.31 -3.38
N ILE A 332 -4.29 17.55 -3.34
CA ILE A 332 -3.51 18.78 -3.19
C ILE A 332 -2.99 18.94 -1.75
N GLU A 333 -3.87 18.76 -0.76
CA GLU A 333 -3.57 18.95 0.67
C GLU A 333 -2.47 18.00 1.17
N PHE A 334 -2.52 16.74 0.76
CA PHE A 334 -1.52 15.73 1.12
C PHE A 334 -0.39 15.59 0.07
N ASN A 335 -0.42 16.35 -1.03
CA ASN A 335 0.55 16.27 -2.15
C ASN A 335 0.77 14.82 -2.63
N ALA A 336 -0.33 14.08 -2.81
CA ALA A 336 -0.33 12.64 -3.06
C ALA A 336 -1.27 12.27 -4.21
N THR A 337 -0.93 11.21 -4.96
CA THR A 337 -1.84 10.64 -5.96
C THR A 337 -2.96 9.87 -5.25
N ILE A 338 -4.23 10.22 -5.45
CA ILE A 338 -5.37 9.53 -4.81
C ILE A 338 -6.23 8.84 -5.86
N ILE A 339 -6.35 7.52 -5.76
CA ILE A 339 -7.11 6.67 -6.68
C ILE A 339 -8.36 6.15 -5.97
N ILE A 340 -9.52 6.46 -6.54
CA ILE A 340 -10.83 6.04 -6.04
C ILE A 340 -11.59 5.21 -7.06
N ASN A 341 -12.58 4.46 -6.60
CA ASN A 341 -13.59 3.85 -7.46
C ASN A 341 -14.98 4.42 -7.15
N MET A 342 -15.75 4.70 -8.20
CA MET A 342 -17.06 5.35 -8.12
C MET A 342 -17.93 4.96 -9.33
N VAL A 343 -19.22 5.32 -9.28
CA VAL A 343 -20.10 5.23 -10.46
C VAL A 343 -20.08 6.56 -11.20
N GLU A 344 -19.41 6.56 -12.36
CA GLU A 344 -19.47 7.69 -13.30
C GLU A 344 -20.85 7.74 -13.96
N LYS A 345 -21.34 8.95 -14.18
CA LYS A 345 -22.49 9.27 -15.02
C LYS A 345 -21.99 10.06 -16.23
N ASP A 346 -22.34 9.62 -17.44
CA ASP A 346 -22.01 10.31 -18.68
C ASP A 346 -23.29 10.71 -19.43
N VAL A 347 -23.24 11.78 -20.21
CA VAL A 347 -24.40 12.39 -20.89
C VAL A 347 -24.30 12.16 -22.39
N CYS A 348 -25.19 11.34 -22.94
CA CYS A 348 -25.00 10.77 -24.27
C CYS A 348 -25.57 11.64 -25.38
N LEU A 349 -24.71 12.14 -26.26
CA LEU A 349 -25.11 12.92 -27.43
C LEU A 349 -25.58 12.02 -28.59
N VAL A 350 -26.82 11.53 -28.44
CA VAL A 350 -27.62 10.77 -29.43
C VAL A 350 -27.17 9.31 -29.68
N GLY A 351 -28.14 8.39 -29.70
CA GLY A 351 -28.01 7.04 -30.28
C GLY A 351 -27.27 5.98 -29.46
N SER A 352 -26.29 6.36 -28.64
CA SER A 352 -25.39 5.39 -27.96
C SER A 352 -25.86 4.85 -26.61
N CYS A 353 -26.99 5.34 -26.09
CA CYS A 353 -27.46 5.03 -24.72
C CYS A 353 -28.96 4.72 -24.69
N GLY A 354 -29.40 4.00 -23.66
CA GLY A 354 -30.82 3.69 -23.42
C GLY A 354 -31.68 4.95 -23.25
N GLY A 355 -33.01 4.78 -23.30
CA GLY A 355 -34.01 5.87 -23.43
C GLY A 355 -34.06 6.94 -22.33
N SER A 356 -33.15 6.93 -21.36
CA SER A 356 -32.91 8.01 -20.39
C SER A 356 -31.86 9.03 -20.85
N GLY A 357 -31.10 8.76 -21.92
CA GLY A 357 -30.02 9.64 -22.41
C GLY A 357 -28.75 9.66 -21.54
N LEU A 358 -28.66 8.81 -20.52
CA LEU A 358 -27.54 8.72 -19.59
C LEU A 358 -26.88 7.35 -19.62
N ALA A 359 -25.54 7.34 -19.55
CA ALA A 359 -24.75 6.15 -19.28
C ALA A 359 -24.20 6.16 -17.85
N TYR A 360 -23.96 4.96 -17.31
CA TYR A 360 -23.37 4.78 -15.99
C TYR A 360 -22.27 3.72 -16.03
N TYR A 361 -21.08 4.03 -15.50
CA TYR A 361 -19.90 3.16 -15.60
C TYR A 361 -19.27 2.94 -14.22
N ASN A 362 -18.93 1.70 -13.88
CA ASN A 362 -18.02 1.41 -12.76
C ASN A 362 -16.64 1.96 -13.16
N SER A 363 -16.14 2.96 -12.45
CA SER A 363 -15.03 3.80 -12.90
C SER A 363 -14.00 4.04 -11.81
N VAL A 364 -12.73 3.77 -12.14
CA VAL A 364 -11.58 4.14 -11.32
C VAL A 364 -11.08 5.53 -11.76
N VAL A 365 -10.99 6.46 -10.83
CA VAL A 365 -10.59 7.85 -11.07
C VAL A 365 -9.33 8.16 -10.24
N ALA A 366 -8.28 8.62 -10.91
CA ALA A 366 -6.98 8.91 -10.30
C ALA A 366 -6.71 10.42 -10.27
N PHE A 367 -6.69 11.01 -9.08
CA PHE A 367 -6.26 12.39 -8.86
C PHE A 367 -4.75 12.46 -8.68
N ASN A 368 -4.07 13.39 -9.35
CA ASN A 368 -2.66 13.70 -9.06
C ASN A 368 -2.53 14.71 -7.93
N GLU A 369 -1.29 14.98 -7.50
CA GLU A 369 -0.94 15.95 -6.45
C GLU A 369 -1.42 17.40 -6.71
N LYS A 370 -1.84 17.71 -7.94
CA LYS A 370 -2.38 19.02 -8.36
C LYS A 370 -3.91 19.05 -8.37
N GLY A 371 -4.56 17.96 -7.96
CA GLY A 371 -6.01 17.79 -7.90
C GLY A 371 -6.69 17.61 -9.27
N TYR A 372 -5.93 17.47 -10.36
CA TYR A 372 -6.49 17.09 -11.67
C TYR A 372 -6.82 15.60 -11.66
N VAL A 373 -7.88 15.22 -12.38
CA VAL A 373 -8.02 13.84 -12.85
C VAL A 373 -6.87 13.57 -13.82
N SER A 374 -5.99 12.65 -13.47
CA SER A 374 -4.81 12.24 -14.25
C SER A 374 -5.05 10.97 -15.06
N GLY A 375 -6.05 10.17 -14.67
CA GLY A 375 -6.51 8.99 -15.38
C GLY A 375 -7.93 8.63 -14.94
N ARG A 376 -8.69 8.04 -15.86
CA ARG A 376 -10.07 7.59 -15.64
C ARG A 376 -10.28 6.30 -16.43
N TYR A 377 -10.44 5.19 -15.74
CA TYR A 377 -10.64 3.86 -16.31
C TYR A 377 -12.06 3.37 -16.04
N ARG A 378 -12.84 3.08 -17.08
CA ARG A 378 -14.16 2.45 -16.98
C ARG A 378 -14.01 0.93 -17.10
N LYS A 379 -14.51 0.18 -16.12
CA LYS A 379 -14.41 -1.27 -16.03
C LYS A 379 -15.00 -1.95 -17.27
N PHE A 380 -14.13 -2.57 -18.06
CA PHE A 380 -14.53 -3.25 -19.28
C PHE A 380 -15.27 -4.56 -18.97
N ASN A 381 -14.65 -5.43 -18.17
CA ASN A 381 -15.16 -6.77 -17.86
C ASN A 381 -16.10 -6.73 -16.65
N ARG A 382 -17.36 -6.37 -16.87
CA ARG A 382 -18.39 -6.32 -15.80
C ARG A 382 -18.77 -7.71 -15.25
N PHE A 383 -19.03 -7.76 -13.94
CA PHE A 383 -19.48 -8.91 -13.17
C PHE A 383 -20.66 -8.51 -12.27
N GLY A 384 -21.87 -9.02 -12.55
CA GLY A 384 -23.11 -8.69 -11.81
C GLY A 384 -23.65 -7.26 -11.99
N GLU A 385 -22.90 -6.35 -12.61
CA GLU A 385 -23.24 -4.93 -12.76
C GLU A 385 -24.24 -4.67 -13.90
N HIS A 386 -25.42 -5.29 -13.83
CA HIS A 386 -26.49 -5.20 -14.84
C HIS A 386 -27.06 -3.78 -15.02
N HIS A 387 -26.91 -2.91 -14.02
CA HIS A 387 -27.37 -1.52 -14.02
C HIS A 387 -26.32 -0.52 -14.52
N LEU A 388 -25.11 -1.00 -14.84
CA LEU A 388 -24.00 -0.22 -15.41
C LEU A 388 -23.70 -0.72 -16.82
N GLN A 389 -22.99 0.09 -17.59
CA GLN A 389 -22.58 -0.21 -18.97
C GLN A 389 -21.07 -0.51 -19.02
N SER A 390 -20.62 -1.16 -20.09
CA SER A 390 -19.20 -1.18 -20.49
C SER A 390 -19.02 -0.14 -21.60
N THR A 391 -17.81 0.35 -21.81
CA THR A 391 -17.48 1.17 -22.98
C THR A 391 -17.45 0.31 -24.26
N PRO A 392 -17.67 0.89 -25.47
CA PRO A 392 -17.57 0.15 -26.73
C PRO A 392 -16.13 -0.27 -27.06
N GLU A 393 -15.18 0.61 -26.76
CA GLU A 393 -13.73 0.40 -26.83
C GLU A 393 -13.16 0.41 -25.40
N VAL A 394 -12.01 -0.21 -25.16
CA VAL A 394 -11.42 -0.30 -23.82
C VAL A 394 -10.69 1.01 -23.44
N ASP A 395 -10.90 1.50 -22.21
CA ASP A 395 -10.07 2.56 -21.65
C ASP A 395 -8.69 2.00 -21.29
N VAL A 396 -7.62 2.41 -21.97
CA VAL A 396 -6.24 1.97 -21.66
C VAL A 396 -5.55 3.04 -20.82
N VAL A 397 -5.43 2.81 -19.51
CA VAL A 397 -5.09 3.87 -18.54
C VAL A 397 -3.79 3.59 -17.80
N ALA A 398 -2.79 4.43 -18.06
CA ALA A 398 -1.59 4.57 -17.26
C ALA A 398 -1.44 6.02 -16.77
N ILE A 399 -1.22 6.20 -15.47
CA ILE A 399 -0.93 7.50 -14.84
C ILE A 399 0.56 7.60 -14.50
N THR A 400 1.07 8.81 -14.29
CA THR A 400 2.45 9.04 -13.82
C THR A 400 2.43 9.93 -12.58
N THR A 401 3.20 9.55 -11.56
CA THR A 401 3.31 10.30 -10.29
C THR A 401 4.31 11.45 -10.38
N ASN A 402 4.26 12.36 -9.39
CA ASN A 402 5.27 13.38 -9.09
C ASN A 402 6.75 12.92 -9.29
N ASP A 403 7.03 11.67 -8.94
CA ASP A 403 8.36 11.08 -8.92
C ASP A 403 8.73 10.36 -10.25
N ASN A 404 7.95 10.59 -11.32
CA ASN A 404 8.04 9.97 -12.64
C ASN A 404 7.90 8.43 -12.67
N ASP A 405 7.21 7.84 -11.69
CA ASP A 405 6.84 6.42 -11.73
C ASP A 405 5.46 6.24 -12.40
N THR A 406 5.37 5.35 -13.40
CA THR A 406 4.13 5.07 -14.15
C THR A 406 3.35 3.90 -13.54
N PHE A 407 2.02 4.04 -13.42
CA PHE A 407 1.09 3.05 -12.87
C PHE A 407 -0.07 2.78 -13.83
N GLY A 408 -0.25 1.52 -14.23
CA GLY A 408 -1.42 1.06 -15.00
C GLY A 408 -2.61 0.79 -14.09
N ILE A 409 -3.83 0.96 -14.62
CA ILE A 409 -5.07 0.84 -13.86
C ILE A 409 -6.04 -0.10 -14.58
N PHE A 410 -6.53 -1.12 -13.85
CA PHE A 410 -7.71 -1.91 -14.17
C PHE A 410 -8.40 -2.34 -12.85
N THR A 411 -9.62 -2.90 -12.88
CA THR A 411 -10.34 -3.22 -11.63
C THR A 411 -11.00 -4.59 -11.61
N CYS A 412 -10.85 -5.29 -10.48
CA CYS A 412 -11.60 -6.48 -10.14
C CYS A 412 -11.56 -7.55 -11.26
N PHE A 413 -12.72 -7.90 -11.82
CA PHE A 413 -12.92 -8.96 -12.81
C PHE A 413 -12.04 -8.86 -14.07
N ASP A 414 -11.53 -7.66 -14.41
CA ASP A 414 -10.56 -7.47 -15.49
C ASP A 414 -9.30 -8.36 -15.37
N ILE A 415 -8.87 -8.73 -14.16
CA ILE A 415 -7.65 -9.53 -13.92
C ILE A 415 -7.67 -10.93 -14.58
N LEU A 416 -8.85 -11.41 -14.96
CA LEU A 416 -9.03 -12.71 -15.63
C LEU A 416 -9.10 -12.61 -17.16
N PHE A 417 -8.84 -11.45 -17.77
CA PHE A 417 -8.99 -11.22 -19.21
C PHE A 417 -7.72 -10.65 -19.85
N GLY A 418 -7.51 -10.98 -21.13
CA GLY A 418 -6.43 -10.40 -21.92
C GLY A 418 -6.53 -8.88 -22.03
N THR A 419 -7.74 -8.34 -22.19
CA THR A 419 -8.01 -6.90 -22.32
C THR A 419 -8.61 -6.34 -21.02
N PRO A 420 -8.06 -5.26 -20.42
CA PRO A 420 -6.88 -4.46 -20.82
C PRO A 420 -5.53 -4.99 -20.30
N THR A 421 -5.48 -6.10 -19.56
CA THR A 421 -4.32 -6.45 -18.71
C THR A 421 -3.03 -6.71 -19.51
N LEU A 422 -3.14 -7.40 -20.65
CA LEU A 422 -2.02 -7.68 -21.55
C LEU A 422 -1.56 -6.44 -22.30
N GLU A 423 -2.49 -5.60 -22.78
CA GLU A 423 -2.16 -4.36 -23.49
C GLU A 423 -1.37 -3.38 -22.60
N LEU A 424 -1.75 -3.27 -21.32
CA LEU A 424 -1.00 -2.47 -20.34
C LEU A 424 0.40 -3.05 -20.07
N ILE A 425 0.56 -4.37 -20.00
CA ILE A 425 1.80 -5.02 -19.52
C ILE A 425 2.77 -5.38 -20.65
N LYS A 426 2.28 -5.96 -21.75
CA LYS A 426 3.07 -6.41 -22.92
C LYS A 426 3.36 -5.24 -23.86
N GLU A 427 2.36 -4.42 -24.18
CA GLU A 427 2.48 -3.38 -25.24
C GLU A 427 2.91 -2.04 -24.66
N HIS A 428 2.24 -1.57 -23.60
CA HIS A 428 2.61 -0.34 -22.90
C HIS A 428 3.75 -0.53 -21.87
N GLY A 429 4.24 -1.76 -21.67
CA GLY A 429 5.42 -2.07 -20.85
C GLY A 429 5.29 -1.75 -19.36
N VAL A 430 4.06 -1.59 -18.84
CA VAL A 430 3.83 -1.06 -17.49
C VAL A 430 4.28 -2.06 -16.41
N LYS A 431 5.10 -1.57 -15.47
CA LYS A 431 5.67 -2.38 -14.36
C LYS A 431 5.18 -2.05 -12.95
N ASN A 432 4.26 -1.10 -12.80
CA ASN A 432 3.47 -0.93 -11.57
C ASN A 432 1.98 -0.94 -11.91
N ILE A 433 1.18 -1.72 -11.19
CA ILE A 433 -0.27 -1.84 -11.38
C ILE A 433 -0.99 -1.39 -10.11
N VAL A 434 -2.05 -0.60 -10.28
CA VAL A 434 -3.03 -0.28 -9.24
C VAL A 434 -4.31 -1.04 -9.57
N PHE A 435 -4.80 -1.79 -8.58
CA PHE A 435 -5.94 -2.68 -8.73
C PHE A 435 -6.93 -2.49 -7.56
N PRO A 436 -7.93 -1.60 -7.71
CA PRO A 436 -9.12 -1.59 -6.86
C PRO A 436 -9.93 -2.85 -7.15
N HIS A 437 -10.52 -3.49 -6.14
CA HIS A 437 -11.39 -4.65 -6.33
C HIS A 437 -12.40 -4.83 -5.20
N CYS A 438 -13.51 -5.50 -5.50
CA CYS A 438 -14.43 -6.03 -4.50
C CYS A 438 -14.74 -7.49 -4.87
N TRP A 439 -14.08 -8.41 -4.17
CA TRP A 439 -13.68 -9.73 -4.67
C TRP A 439 -13.75 -10.70 -3.46
N PHE A 440 -14.60 -11.75 -3.50
CA PHE A 440 -15.16 -12.52 -2.38
C PHE A 440 -15.13 -14.06 -2.59
N GLY A 441 -14.75 -14.97 -1.68
CA GLY A 441 -14.06 -16.25 -2.08
C GLY A 441 -14.59 -17.29 -3.09
N GLU A 442 -13.72 -17.98 -3.87
CA GLU A 442 -13.99 -19.28 -4.58
C GLU A 442 -12.85 -20.37 -4.68
N LEU A 443 -12.92 -21.53 -4.00
CA LEU A 443 -11.91 -22.63 -4.07
C LEU A 443 -12.14 -23.52 -5.31
N PRO A 444 -11.10 -24.24 -5.77
CA PRO A 444 -9.75 -24.30 -5.21
C PRO A 444 -8.80 -23.18 -5.67
N TYR A 445 -9.10 -22.51 -6.78
CA TYR A 445 -8.12 -21.69 -7.49
C TYR A 445 -8.15 -20.19 -7.12
N LEU A 446 -9.26 -19.71 -6.52
CA LEU A 446 -9.60 -18.29 -6.34
C LEU A 446 -10.28 -18.04 -4.94
N THR A 447 -9.86 -18.82 -3.93
CA THR A 447 -10.47 -19.45 -2.71
C THR A 447 -11.76 -19.03 -1.95
N GLY A 448 -12.64 -20.02 -1.62
CA GLY A 448 -13.90 -20.17 -0.78
C GLY A 448 -14.59 -21.60 -0.84
N GLU A 449 -15.57 -22.29 -0.19
CA GLU A 449 -16.76 -22.31 0.76
C GLU A 449 -18.25 -22.32 0.28
N ASP A 450 -18.56 -22.79 -0.93
CA ASP A 450 -19.89 -23.38 -1.27
C ASP A 450 -21.19 -22.50 -1.27
N LEU A 451 -22.29 -23.03 -1.84
CA LEU A 451 -23.65 -22.46 -1.89
C LEU A 451 -24.70 -23.42 -1.25
N ARG A 452 -24.29 -24.40 -0.45
CA ARG A 452 -25.12 -25.58 -0.13
C ARG A 452 -26.16 -25.46 0.99
N PHE A 453 -26.29 -24.32 1.68
CA PHE A 453 -27.43 -24.07 2.59
C PHE A 453 -28.51 -23.12 2.02
N ALA A 454 -28.37 -22.72 0.75
CA ALA A 454 -29.07 -21.56 0.22
C ALA A 454 -30.34 -21.88 -0.60
N THR A 455 -30.48 -23.12 -1.09
CA THR A 455 -31.56 -23.57 -2.01
C THR A 455 -32.97 -23.62 -1.43
N ARG A 456 -33.16 -23.30 -0.14
CA ARG A 456 -34.50 -23.11 0.48
C ARG A 456 -34.84 -21.64 0.77
N PHE A 457 -33.89 -20.70 0.63
CA PHE A 457 -34.06 -19.29 1.00
C PHE A 457 -33.69 -18.28 -0.12
N LEU A 458 -32.96 -18.69 -1.16
CA LEU A 458 -32.53 -17.81 -2.26
C LEU A 458 -33.62 -17.40 -3.26
N LEU A 459 -34.86 -17.89 -3.15
CA LEU A 459 -35.95 -17.52 -4.06
C LEU A 459 -36.49 -16.09 -3.87
N HIS A 460 -35.99 -15.34 -2.86
CA HIS A 460 -36.50 -13.99 -2.55
C HIS A 460 -35.43 -12.88 -2.41
N ASN A 461 -34.13 -13.19 -2.46
CA ASN A 461 -33.07 -12.19 -2.25
C ASN A 461 -31.96 -12.35 -3.29
N GLY A 462 -31.94 -11.47 -4.30
CA GLY A 462 -30.95 -11.47 -5.38
C GLY A 462 -29.56 -11.04 -4.91
N ASN A 463 -28.81 -11.97 -4.31
CA ASN A 463 -27.43 -11.76 -3.91
C ASN A 463 -26.46 -12.31 -4.95
N GLU A 464 -25.45 -11.50 -5.26
CA GLU A 464 -24.33 -11.84 -6.13
C GLU A 464 -23.50 -12.97 -5.51
N ILE A 465 -23.06 -13.91 -6.34
CA ILE A 465 -22.19 -15.06 -6.01
C ILE A 465 -20.83 -14.73 -6.66
N VAL A 466 -19.72 -14.66 -5.90
CA VAL A 466 -18.50 -13.89 -6.28
C VAL A 466 -17.19 -14.64 -5.91
N ILE A 467 -15.99 -14.15 -6.31
CA ILE A 467 -14.66 -14.86 -6.26
C ILE A 467 -13.51 -14.09 -5.51
N SER A 468 -12.57 -14.71 -4.71
CA SER A 468 -11.50 -14.05 -3.85
C SER A 468 -9.98 -14.24 -4.21
N ALA A 469 -9.10 -13.63 -3.40
CA ALA A 469 -8.17 -12.60 -3.88
C ALA A 469 -6.67 -12.94 -3.91
N PHE A 470 -6.09 -13.44 -2.80
CA PHE A 470 -4.62 -13.49 -2.68
C PHE A 470 -3.94 -14.41 -3.68
N GLN A 471 -4.56 -15.52 -4.07
CA GLN A 471 -4.07 -16.39 -5.15
C GLN A 471 -3.93 -15.62 -6.46
N VAL A 472 -5.02 -14.94 -6.86
CA VAL A 472 -5.13 -14.26 -8.15
C VAL A 472 -4.14 -13.10 -8.24
N GLN A 473 -4.08 -12.28 -7.18
CA GLN A 473 -3.12 -11.20 -7.05
C GLN A 473 -1.68 -11.72 -7.16
N GLN A 474 -1.30 -12.75 -6.40
CA GLN A 474 0.08 -13.25 -6.43
C GLN A 474 0.41 -13.94 -7.76
N MET A 475 -0.45 -14.80 -8.28
CA MET A 475 -0.15 -15.59 -9.48
C MET A 475 -0.05 -14.71 -10.73
N PHE A 476 -0.90 -13.68 -10.85
CA PHE A 476 -0.78 -12.62 -11.85
C PHE A 476 0.53 -11.84 -11.70
N THR A 477 0.86 -11.42 -10.47
CA THR A 477 2.10 -10.67 -10.17
C THR A 477 3.36 -11.47 -10.51
N GLN A 478 3.36 -12.78 -10.24
CA GLN A 478 4.49 -13.68 -10.45
C GLN A 478 4.73 -14.01 -11.93
N GLU A 479 3.67 -14.15 -12.75
CA GLU A 479 3.83 -14.39 -14.20
C GLU A 479 4.32 -13.12 -14.94
N TYR A 480 3.71 -11.97 -14.65
CA TYR A 480 4.04 -10.72 -15.38
C TYR A 480 5.24 -9.95 -14.81
N ASN A 481 5.72 -10.34 -13.63
CA ASN A 481 6.79 -9.67 -12.88
C ASN A 481 6.59 -8.15 -12.81
N VAL A 482 5.59 -7.73 -12.02
CA VAL A 482 5.16 -6.34 -11.80
C VAL A 482 5.10 -6.00 -10.32
N ASN A 483 5.13 -4.71 -9.97
CA ASN A 483 4.61 -4.26 -8.68
C ASN A 483 3.08 -4.20 -8.73
N PHE A 484 2.39 -4.67 -7.70
CA PHE A 484 0.93 -4.77 -7.68
C PHE A 484 0.33 -4.21 -6.38
N LEU A 485 -0.49 -3.17 -6.49
CA LEU A 485 -1.13 -2.46 -5.38
C LEU A 485 -2.64 -2.79 -5.34
N SER A 486 -3.02 -3.74 -4.50
CA SER A 486 -4.35 -4.37 -4.50
C SER A 486 -5.24 -3.89 -3.36
N ALA A 487 -6.22 -3.04 -3.66
CA ALA A 487 -7.15 -2.46 -2.68
C ALA A 487 -8.50 -3.19 -2.72
N GLY A 488 -8.73 -4.05 -1.74
CA GLY A 488 -9.91 -4.92 -1.64
C GLY A 488 -10.96 -4.41 -0.67
N CYS A 489 -12.25 -4.44 -1.07
CA CYS A 489 -13.36 -4.21 -0.16
C CYS A 489 -13.40 -5.27 0.96
N ASN A 490 -14.04 -4.97 2.09
CA ASN A 490 -14.03 -5.86 3.27
C ASN A 490 -15.44 -6.16 3.79
N ASN A 491 -15.86 -7.41 3.64
CA ASN A 491 -17.07 -7.97 4.27
C ASN A 491 -16.89 -9.50 4.39
N PRO A 492 -16.37 -9.99 5.53
CA PRO A 492 -16.06 -11.41 5.75
C PRO A 492 -17.28 -12.33 5.61
N ARG A 493 -18.47 -11.86 5.98
CA ARG A 493 -19.74 -12.61 5.87
C ARG A 493 -20.24 -12.78 4.44
N ARG A 494 -19.64 -12.08 3.48
CA ARG A 494 -19.80 -12.34 2.04
C ARG A 494 -18.53 -12.91 1.41
N GLY A 495 -17.44 -12.95 2.17
CA GLY A 495 -16.10 -13.37 1.74
C GLY A 495 -15.21 -12.35 1.10
N SER A 496 -15.58 -11.06 1.08
CA SER A 496 -14.70 -10.04 0.51
C SER A 496 -13.62 -9.63 1.49
N GLY A 497 -12.40 -9.58 0.97
CA GLY A 497 -11.22 -9.15 1.69
C GLY A 497 -9.97 -9.32 0.83
N GLY A 498 -8.81 -9.33 1.50
CA GLY A 498 -7.52 -9.58 0.86
C GLY A 498 -7.00 -8.37 0.09
N SER A 499 -6.62 -7.31 0.82
CA SER A 499 -5.80 -6.22 0.27
C SER A 499 -4.31 -6.57 0.36
N GLY A 500 -3.48 -6.13 -0.59
CA GLY A 500 -2.07 -6.52 -0.61
C GLY A 500 -1.17 -5.64 -1.47
N ILE A 501 0.13 -5.75 -1.21
CA ILE A 501 1.23 -5.11 -1.96
C ILE A 501 2.20 -6.21 -2.33
N PHE A 502 2.35 -6.47 -3.63
CA PHE A 502 3.20 -7.54 -4.17
C PHE A 502 4.29 -6.96 -5.07
N VAL A 503 5.44 -7.65 -5.12
CA VAL A 503 6.60 -7.28 -5.92
C VAL A 503 7.05 -8.51 -6.69
N GLY A 504 6.55 -8.68 -7.92
CA GLY A 504 7.00 -9.69 -8.88
C GLY A 504 7.20 -11.09 -8.32
N ASP A 505 8.39 -11.64 -8.61
CA ASP A 505 8.92 -12.91 -8.13
C ASP A 505 9.30 -12.93 -6.63
N GLN A 506 9.25 -11.79 -5.93
CA GLN A 506 9.51 -11.73 -4.49
C GLN A 506 8.26 -11.98 -3.63
N GLY A 507 7.07 -11.88 -4.24
CA GLY A 507 5.78 -12.06 -3.58
C GLY A 507 5.31 -10.86 -2.72
N PRO A 508 4.49 -11.10 -1.68
CA PRO A 508 3.88 -10.04 -0.89
C PRO A 508 4.85 -9.34 0.08
N LEU A 509 4.93 -8.01 0.00
CA LEU A 509 5.53 -7.14 1.03
C LEU A 509 4.59 -6.90 2.23
N ALA A 510 3.30 -6.98 1.97
CA ALA A 510 2.22 -6.97 2.96
C ALA A 510 0.94 -7.51 2.33
N THR A 511 0.24 -8.35 3.06
CA THR A 511 -1.14 -8.76 2.80
C THR A 511 -1.96 -8.49 4.05
N HIS A 512 -3.25 -8.19 3.88
CA HIS A 512 -4.18 -8.10 4.99
C HIS A 512 -5.59 -8.54 4.57
N ILE A 513 -6.13 -9.48 5.33
CA ILE A 513 -7.52 -9.92 5.30
C ILE A 513 -8.08 -9.77 6.71
N VAL A 514 -9.37 -9.45 6.84
CA VAL A 514 -10.04 -9.29 8.13
C VAL A 514 -11.11 -10.38 8.22
N SER A 515 -11.42 -10.85 9.42
CA SER A 515 -12.47 -11.83 9.68
C SER A 515 -13.47 -11.32 10.73
N GLY A 516 -14.44 -12.14 11.11
CA GLY A 516 -15.49 -11.78 12.06
C GLY A 516 -16.34 -10.61 11.57
N GLU A 517 -16.43 -9.55 12.38
CA GLU A 517 -17.30 -8.40 12.11
C GLU A 517 -16.78 -7.42 11.03
N GLY A 518 -15.53 -7.55 10.59
CA GLY A 518 -14.94 -6.72 9.52
C GLY A 518 -14.30 -5.41 10.01
N GLY A 519 -14.60 -4.29 9.34
CA GLY A 519 -14.10 -2.94 9.66
C GLY A 519 -12.93 -2.43 8.78
N THR A 520 -12.61 -1.15 8.89
CA THR A 520 -11.57 -0.49 8.06
C THR A 520 -10.15 -0.78 8.57
N ARG A 521 -9.21 -0.98 7.65
CA ARG A 521 -7.76 -0.98 7.90
C ARG A 521 -7.04 -0.26 6.76
N GLY A 522 -5.73 -0.03 6.91
CA GLY A 522 -4.92 0.48 5.81
C GLY A 522 -3.47 -0.01 5.85
N ILE A 523 -2.97 -0.47 4.71
CA ILE A 523 -1.63 -1.06 4.58
C ILE A 523 -0.64 0.04 4.18
N LEU A 524 0.48 0.17 4.91
CA LEU A 524 1.57 1.10 4.57
C LEU A 524 2.89 0.36 4.36
N ARG A 525 3.43 0.42 3.15
CA ARG A 525 4.78 -0.08 2.81
C ARG A 525 5.53 0.90 1.92
N ARG A 526 6.84 0.71 1.88
CA ARG A 526 7.75 1.29 0.89
C ARG A 526 7.94 0.28 -0.25
N VAL A 527 7.59 0.68 -1.47
CA VAL A 527 7.63 -0.20 -2.66
C VAL A 527 8.90 0.10 -3.48
N PRO A 528 9.63 -0.94 -3.96
CA PRO A 528 10.81 -0.74 -4.80
C PRO A 528 10.41 -0.33 -6.22
N ARG A 529 11.13 0.65 -6.81
CA ARG A 529 10.97 0.97 -8.23
C ARG A 529 11.54 -0.16 -9.10
N PRO A 530 10.84 -0.63 -10.15
CA PRO A 530 11.32 -1.73 -11.01
C PRO A 530 12.67 -1.42 -11.67
N ASN A 531 12.89 -0.17 -12.07
CA ASN A 531 14.03 0.24 -12.90
C ASN A 531 15.34 0.50 -12.12
N ILE A 532 15.39 0.25 -10.81
CA ILE A 532 16.59 0.46 -9.98
C ILE A 532 17.24 -0.88 -9.63
N SER A 533 18.31 -1.21 -10.36
CA SER A 533 19.09 -2.45 -10.17
C SER A 533 19.75 -2.53 -8.78
N ASN A 534 20.46 -1.46 -8.38
CA ASN A 534 21.13 -1.35 -7.07
C ASN A 534 20.20 -0.75 -6.00
N ASN A 535 19.16 -1.49 -5.62
CA ASN A 535 18.28 -1.11 -4.51
C ASN A 535 18.75 -1.79 -3.20
N PRO A 536 19.32 -1.04 -2.22
CA PRO A 536 19.86 -1.61 -0.98
C PRO A 536 18.79 -2.10 0.00
N PHE A 537 17.50 -2.00 -0.35
CA PHE A 537 16.37 -2.50 0.43
C PHE A 537 15.69 -3.73 -0.22
N ARG A 538 16.35 -4.44 -1.16
CA ARG A 538 15.84 -5.70 -1.73
C ARG A 538 15.53 -6.77 -0.66
N GLU A 539 16.25 -6.79 0.44
CA GLU A 539 15.99 -7.69 1.58
C GLU A 539 14.82 -7.21 2.46
N PHE A 540 13.62 -7.16 1.89
CA PHE A 540 12.42 -7.21 2.70
C PHE A 540 12.33 -8.60 3.34
N ALA A 541 12.48 -8.66 4.66
CA ALA A 541 12.20 -9.87 5.44
C ALA A 541 10.75 -10.30 5.20
N ALA A 542 10.56 -11.57 4.82
CA ALA A 542 9.23 -12.14 4.64
C ALA A 542 8.43 -12.06 5.94
N VAL A 543 7.13 -11.83 5.84
CA VAL A 543 6.24 -11.91 7.00
C VAL A 543 6.09 -13.39 7.36
N VAL A 544 6.87 -13.85 8.32
CA VAL A 544 6.66 -15.16 8.96
C VAL A 544 5.33 -15.07 9.70
N GLU A 545 4.35 -15.81 9.22
CA GLU A 545 2.99 -15.82 9.71
C GLU A 545 2.67 -17.18 10.34
N ASP A 546 1.94 -17.17 11.45
CA ASP A 546 1.43 -18.40 12.05
C ASP A 546 0.23 -18.88 11.24
N ILE A 547 0.48 -19.89 10.40
CA ILE A 547 -0.53 -20.45 9.48
C ILE A 547 -1.72 -21.02 10.25
N GLU A 548 -1.53 -21.53 11.47
CA GLU A 548 -2.62 -22.15 12.25
C GLU A 548 -3.44 -21.11 12.98
N ALA A 549 -2.80 -20.15 13.64
CA ALA A 549 -3.52 -19.04 14.28
C ALA A 549 -4.35 -18.26 13.25
N VAL A 550 -3.78 -17.98 12.07
CA VAL A 550 -4.49 -17.29 11.00
C VAL A 550 -5.54 -18.18 10.32
N ALA A 551 -5.35 -19.50 10.22
CA ALA A 551 -6.41 -20.38 9.72
C ALA A 551 -7.64 -20.32 10.63
N LYS A 552 -7.46 -20.43 11.95
CA LYS A 552 -8.54 -20.27 12.96
C LYS A 552 -9.23 -18.91 12.87
N GLU A 553 -8.46 -17.82 12.75
CA GLU A 553 -9.02 -16.48 12.54
C GLU A 553 -9.94 -16.43 11.30
N MET A 554 -9.71 -17.26 10.28
CA MET A 554 -10.50 -17.31 9.05
C MET A 554 -11.64 -18.34 9.06
N ASP A 555 -11.99 -19.00 10.18
CA ASP A 555 -13.11 -19.96 10.20
C ASP A 555 -14.47 -19.28 9.90
N ASP A 556 -14.72 -18.08 10.44
CA ASP A 556 -15.90 -17.24 10.13
C ASP A 556 -15.87 -16.53 8.76
N PHE A 557 -14.83 -16.75 7.94
CA PHE A 557 -14.70 -16.08 6.65
C PHE A 557 -15.47 -16.88 5.60
N HIS A 558 -16.59 -16.31 5.11
CA HIS A 558 -17.43 -16.90 4.04
C HIS A 558 -16.82 -16.66 2.65
N LEU A 559 -17.32 -17.36 1.64
CA LEU A 559 -16.48 -18.05 0.67
C LEU A 559 -17.46 -18.92 -0.21
N ILE A 560 -17.25 -19.18 -1.51
CA ILE A 560 -18.11 -20.01 -2.43
C ILE A 560 -17.28 -21.12 -3.11
N THR A 561 -17.81 -22.09 -3.89
CA THR A 561 -16.95 -23.12 -4.56
C THR A 561 -17.16 -23.24 -6.08
N ASP A 562 -16.09 -23.58 -6.81
CA ASP A 562 -16.08 -23.86 -8.25
C ASP A 562 -17.08 -24.97 -8.64
N LEU A 563 -18.14 -24.59 -9.35
CA LEU A 563 -19.20 -25.49 -9.79
C LEU A 563 -18.77 -26.47 -10.90
N SER A 564 -17.57 -26.31 -11.47
CA SER A 564 -17.00 -27.23 -12.46
C SER A 564 -16.18 -28.38 -11.87
N MET A 565 -16.04 -28.47 -10.54
CA MET A 565 -15.29 -29.58 -9.91
C MET A 565 -15.80 -30.97 -10.33
N SER A 566 -17.11 -31.13 -10.58
CA SER A 566 -17.70 -32.39 -11.08
C SER A 566 -17.29 -32.76 -12.52
N ARG A 567 -16.69 -31.83 -13.27
CA ARG A 567 -16.17 -32.03 -14.63
C ARG A 567 -14.64 -32.14 -14.67
N HIS A 568 -13.95 -32.05 -13.54
CA HIS A 568 -12.50 -32.29 -13.49
C HIS A 568 -12.21 -33.79 -13.59
N THR A 569 -11.27 -34.16 -14.45
CA THR A 569 -10.70 -35.52 -14.48
C THR A 569 -9.71 -35.64 -13.32
N THR A 570 -9.95 -36.52 -12.33
CA THR A 570 -9.13 -36.61 -11.11
C THR A 570 -8.81 -38.03 -10.65
N VAL A 571 -7.69 -38.18 -9.96
CA VAL A 571 -7.23 -39.39 -9.27
C VAL A 571 -7.04 -39.09 -7.78
N VAL A 572 -7.48 -39.99 -6.90
CA VAL A 572 -7.26 -39.85 -5.44
C VAL A 572 -5.78 -40.08 -5.12
N LEU A 573 -5.17 -39.20 -4.33
CA LEU A 573 -3.77 -39.34 -3.90
C LEU A 573 -3.60 -40.61 -3.05
N ASP A 574 -2.71 -41.51 -3.51
CA ASP A 574 -2.32 -42.70 -2.76
C ASP A 574 -1.32 -42.33 -1.65
N THR A 575 -1.81 -42.27 -0.41
CA THR A 575 -1.05 -41.90 0.78
C THR A 575 -0.26 -43.07 1.40
N THR A 576 -0.24 -44.24 0.76
CA THR A 576 0.59 -45.38 1.18
C THR A 576 2.00 -45.33 0.60
N LYS A 577 2.18 -44.62 -0.52
CA LYS A 577 3.48 -44.37 -1.18
C LYS A 577 4.18 -43.14 -0.57
N GLU A 578 5.49 -43.22 -0.33
CA GLU A 578 6.29 -42.04 0.03
C GLU A 578 6.56 -41.13 -1.18
N THR A 579 6.77 -41.73 -2.36
CA THR A 579 6.92 -41.00 -3.64
C THR A 579 5.77 -41.34 -4.57
N VAL A 580 5.10 -40.33 -5.09
CA VAL A 580 3.96 -40.46 -6.00
C VAL A 580 4.31 -39.74 -7.30
N VAL A 581 4.33 -40.49 -8.41
CA VAL A 581 4.50 -39.96 -9.77
C VAL A 581 3.34 -40.47 -10.60
N GLU A 582 2.42 -39.58 -10.96
CA GLU A 582 1.17 -39.92 -11.64
C GLU A 582 0.93 -38.88 -12.76
N GLU A 583 0.60 -39.34 -13.97
CA GLU A 583 0.17 -38.47 -15.07
C GLU A 583 -1.35 -38.57 -15.21
N VAL A 584 -2.03 -37.43 -15.09
CA VAL A 584 -3.48 -37.32 -15.30
C VAL A 584 -3.70 -36.49 -16.55
N CYS A 585 -4.59 -36.93 -17.43
CA CYS A 585 -4.97 -36.19 -18.64
C CYS A 585 -6.48 -35.95 -18.65
N ASP A 586 -6.90 -34.81 -19.19
CA ASP A 586 -8.32 -34.53 -19.40
C ASP A 586 -8.90 -35.30 -20.59
N GLY A 587 -10.22 -35.52 -20.58
CA GLY A 587 -10.98 -36.23 -21.62
C GLY A 587 -11.51 -35.34 -22.76
N SER A 588 -11.09 -34.08 -22.83
CA SER A 588 -11.51 -33.09 -23.83
C SER A 588 -10.75 -33.23 -25.16
N GLU A 589 -11.28 -32.60 -26.22
CA GLU A 589 -10.71 -32.64 -27.58
C GLU A 589 -9.25 -32.13 -27.64
N ILE A 590 -8.91 -31.16 -26.80
CA ILE A 590 -7.53 -30.69 -26.58
C ILE A 590 -6.99 -31.40 -25.33
N LYS A 591 -6.41 -32.58 -25.50
CA LYS A 591 -5.95 -33.45 -24.41
C LYS A 591 -4.78 -32.85 -23.62
N THR A 592 -5.08 -32.04 -22.62
CA THR A 592 -4.10 -31.54 -21.64
C THR A 592 -3.72 -32.66 -20.67
N CYS A 593 -2.42 -32.93 -20.55
CA CYS A 593 -1.85 -33.85 -19.56
C CYS A 593 -0.98 -33.11 -18.55
N CYS A 594 -1.11 -33.50 -17.28
CA CYS A 594 -0.40 -32.93 -16.15
C CYS A 594 0.32 -34.04 -15.37
N LEU A 595 1.65 -33.94 -15.30
CA LEU A 595 2.50 -34.81 -14.51
C LEU A 595 2.65 -34.26 -13.09
N PHE A 596 2.18 -35.03 -12.11
CA PHE A 596 2.36 -34.79 -10.69
C PHE A 596 3.53 -35.63 -10.19
N ASN A 597 4.53 -35.00 -9.57
CA ASN A 597 5.65 -35.67 -8.92
C ASN A 597 5.77 -35.11 -7.50
N LEU A 598 5.51 -35.96 -6.51
CA LEU A 598 5.32 -35.61 -5.11
C LEU A 598 6.17 -36.54 -4.23
N THR A 599 6.77 -35.99 -3.17
CA THR A 599 7.15 -36.79 -1.99
C THR A 599 6.31 -36.39 -0.80
N ILE A 600 5.74 -37.37 -0.12
CA ILE A 600 4.80 -37.18 0.99
C ILE A 600 5.20 -38.05 2.19
N THR A 601 4.96 -37.53 3.39
CA THR A 601 5.00 -38.32 4.63
C THR A 601 3.61 -38.35 5.23
N SER A 602 3.03 -39.55 5.28
CA SER A 602 1.76 -39.82 5.94
C SER A 602 2.01 -40.27 7.39
N LYS A 603 1.35 -39.63 8.35
CA LYS A 603 1.35 -40.04 9.76
C LYS A 603 -0.01 -40.61 10.13
N THR A 604 -0.04 -41.67 10.93
CA THR A 604 -1.28 -42.11 11.58
C THR A 604 -1.85 -40.99 12.43
N ALA A 605 -3.17 -40.81 12.39
CA ALA A 605 -3.87 -39.84 13.22
C ALA A 605 -3.89 -40.33 14.68
N ASN A 606 -2.81 -40.07 15.41
CA ASN A 606 -2.66 -40.45 16.82
C ASN A 606 -3.49 -39.56 17.78
N ASP A 607 -4.22 -38.57 17.26
CA ASP A 607 -5.05 -37.65 18.03
C ASP A 607 -6.52 -38.08 17.95
N THR A 608 -6.96 -38.85 18.94
CA THR A 608 -8.32 -39.44 19.02
C THR A 608 -9.42 -38.41 19.26
N LEU A 609 -9.09 -37.13 19.48
CA LEU A 609 -10.07 -36.05 19.63
C LEU A 609 -10.48 -35.42 18.29
N LYS A 610 -9.64 -35.54 17.24
CA LYS A 610 -9.88 -34.93 15.92
C LYS A 610 -10.50 -35.93 14.94
N SER A 611 -11.76 -35.70 14.58
CA SER A 611 -12.53 -36.62 13.72
C SER A 611 -12.39 -36.38 12.22
N GLN A 612 -11.87 -35.22 11.79
CA GLN A 612 -11.87 -34.78 10.39
C GLN A 612 -10.45 -34.74 9.80
N HIS A 613 -10.32 -34.99 8.50
CA HIS A 613 -9.08 -34.82 7.73
C HIS A 613 -9.41 -34.60 6.24
N TYR A 614 -8.54 -33.92 5.52
CA TYR A 614 -8.67 -33.77 4.07
C TYR A 614 -8.16 -35.01 3.33
N VAL A 615 -8.92 -35.43 2.31
CA VAL A 615 -8.45 -36.29 1.22
C VAL A 615 -7.89 -35.37 0.12
N TYR A 616 -6.87 -35.80 -0.61
CA TYR A 616 -6.32 -35.01 -1.72
C TYR A 616 -6.59 -35.70 -3.06
N HIS A 617 -6.92 -34.90 -4.07
CA HIS A 617 -7.08 -35.33 -5.46
C HIS A 617 -6.02 -34.68 -6.35
N LEU A 618 -5.47 -35.44 -7.29
CA LEU A 618 -4.66 -34.96 -8.40
C LEU A 618 -5.63 -34.76 -9.58
N GLY A 619 -5.86 -33.52 -9.99
CA GLY A 619 -6.93 -33.19 -10.92
C GLY A 619 -6.53 -32.28 -12.06
N VAL A 620 -7.23 -32.46 -13.18
CA VAL A 620 -7.03 -31.74 -14.45
C VAL A 620 -8.38 -31.32 -15.02
N PHE A 621 -8.42 -30.14 -15.63
CA PHE A 621 -9.58 -29.66 -16.38
C PHE A 621 -9.11 -28.82 -17.57
N ASN A 622 -9.67 -29.07 -18.76
CA ASN A 622 -9.49 -28.19 -19.90
C ASN A 622 -10.86 -27.92 -20.56
N GLY A 623 -11.45 -26.76 -20.30
CA GLY A 623 -12.78 -26.46 -20.83
C GLY A 623 -13.36 -25.12 -20.42
N ILE A 624 -14.60 -24.91 -20.87
CA ILE A 624 -15.37 -23.70 -20.56
C ILE A 624 -15.95 -23.83 -19.15
N ARG A 625 -15.77 -22.79 -18.34
CA ARG A 625 -16.23 -22.71 -16.95
C ARG A 625 -17.19 -21.54 -16.77
N SER A 626 -18.32 -21.80 -16.12
CA SER A 626 -19.26 -20.76 -15.73
C SER A 626 -18.81 -20.07 -14.45
N PHE A 627 -18.82 -18.74 -14.47
CA PHE A 627 -18.57 -17.86 -13.35
C PHE A 627 -19.94 -17.36 -12.86
N SER A 628 -20.53 -18.13 -11.94
CA SER A 628 -21.84 -17.86 -11.32
C SER A 628 -23.01 -17.70 -12.29
N GLY A 629 -22.93 -18.28 -13.50
CA GLY A 629 -23.93 -18.07 -14.57
C GLY A 629 -23.90 -16.69 -15.22
N LEU A 630 -22.90 -15.85 -14.90
CA LEU A 630 -22.78 -14.48 -15.40
C LEU A 630 -21.83 -14.37 -16.59
N ARG A 631 -20.79 -15.21 -16.65
CA ARG A 631 -19.78 -15.28 -17.72
C ARG A 631 -19.26 -16.70 -17.89
N GLU A 632 -18.96 -17.08 -19.13
CA GLU A 632 -18.32 -18.34 -19.49
C GLU A 632 -16.89 -18.06 -19.94
N LEU A 633 -15.88 -18.70 -19.34
CA LEU A 633 -14.46 -18.46 -19.64
C LEU A 633 -13.71 -19.76 -19.93
N GLY A 634 -12.72 -19.71 -20.83
CA GLY A 634 -11.83 -20.84 -21.14
C GLY A 634 -10.77 -21.05 -20.05
N ILE A 635 -10.89 -22.15 -19.28
CA ILE A 635 -9.98 -22.48 -18.17
C ILE A 635 -9.20 -23.75 -18.47
N GLU A 636 -7.90 -23.71 -18.17
CA GLU A 636 -7.00 -24.87 -18.14
C GLU A 636 -6.47 -25.02 -16.71
N SER A 637 -6.47 -26.21 -16.10
CA SER A 637 -5.90 -26.38 -14.75
C SER A 637 -5.27 -27.75 -14.52
N CYS A 638 -4.26 -27.76 -13.64
CA CYS A 638 -3.57 -28.95 -13.14
C CYS A 638 -3.30 -28.74 -11.64
N ALA A 639 -3.93 -29.46 -10.72
CA ALA A 639 -3.71 -29.22 -9.28
C ALA A 639 -3.83 -30.44 -8.37
N VAL A 640 -3.02 -30.43 -7.31
CA VAL A 640 -3.25 -31.16 -6.06
C VAL A 640 -4.27 -30.35 -5.25
N MET A 641 -5.44 -30.91 -4.97
CA MET A 641 -6.55 -30.20 -4.32
C MET A 641 -6.99 -30.92 -3.05
N ALA A 642 -7.28 -30.17 -1.98
CA ALA A 642 -7.91 -30.70 -0.78
C ALA A 642 -9.43 -30.87 -0.94
N CYS A 643 -9.94 -31.96 -0.38
CA CYS A 643 -11.33 -32.41 -0.48
C CYS A 643 -11.83 -32.96 0.86
N LEU A 644 -13.10 -32.72 1.20
CA LEU A 644 -13.65 -33.17 2.49
C LEU A 644 -13.81 -34.70 2.59
N ASN A 645 -13.85 -35.39 1.45
CA ASN A 645 -13.86 -36.84 1.33
C ASN A 645 -13.38 -37.26 -0.09
N ARG A 646 -13.51 -38.55 -0.43
CA ARG A 646 -13.09 -39.12 -1.74
C ARG A 646 -13.96 -38.69 -2.95
N SER A 647 -15.02 -37.91 -2.76
CA SER A 647 -15.83 -37.37 -3.86
C SER A 647 -15.23 -36.09 -4.41
N VAL A 648 -15.10 -36.00 -5.73
CA VAL A 648 -14.66 -34.79 -6.44
C VAL A 648 -15.58 -33.58 -6.15
N SER A 649 -16.88 -33.82 -5.89
CA SER A 649 -17.85 -32.80 -5.47
C SER A 649 -17.70 -32.30 -4.01
N SER A 650 -16.63 -32.73 -3.33
CA SER A 650 -16.18 -32.23 -2.03
C SER A 650 -14.80 -31.56 -2.09
N CYS A 651 -14.16 -31.54 -3.27
CA CYS A 651 -12.92 -30.84 -3.52
C CYS A 651 -13.15 -29.34 -3.65
N GLY A 652 -12.17 -28.54 -3.23
CA GLY A 652 -12.33 -27.09 -3.17
C GLY A 652 -13.33 -26.68 -2.10
N MET A 653 -13.28 -27.30 -0.93
CA MET A 653 -14.10 -26.97 0.24
C MET A 653 -13.30 -27.09 1.52
N ARG A 654 -13.83 -26.49 2.60
CA ARG A 654 -13.18 -26.38 3.90
C ARG A 654 -14.08 -26.97 4.99
N PHE A 655 -13.50 -27.57 6.02
CA PHE A 655 -14.23 -27.87 7.26
C PHE A 655 -14.50 -26.58 8.05
N PRO A 656 -15.64 -26.42 8.76
CA PRO A 656 -16.05 -25.13 9.34
C PRO A 656 -15.22 -24.64 10.53
N ASN A 657 -14.52 -25.55 11.22
CA ASN A 657 -13.71 -25.27 12.40
C ASN A 657 -12.33 -25.87 12.18
N PHE A 658 -11.27 -25.05 12.22
CA PHE A 658 -9.90 -25.52 12.01
C PHE A 658 -9.41 -26.47 13.11
N ASP A 659 -9.89 -26.31 14.35
CA ASP A 659 -9.43 -27.14 15.48
C ASP A 659 -9.98 -28.57 15.47
N ASP A 660 -11.04 -28.89 14.72
CA ASP A 660 -11.53 -30.26 14.54
C ASP A 660 -10.70 -31.04 13.49
N ILE A 661 -9.87 -30.35 12.71
CA ILE A 661 -9.11 -30.91 11.59
C ILE A 661 -7.80 -31.52 12.07
N SER A 662 -7.59 -32.80 11.71
CA SER A 662 -6.29 -33.46 11.71
C SER A 662 -5.63 -33.36 10.34
N TRP A 663 -4.31 -33.17 10.33
CA TRP A 663 -3.50 -32.97 9.13
C TRP A 663 -2.42 -34.06 9.03
N PRO A 664 -2.78 -35.31 8.64
CA PRO A 664 -1.87 -36.45 8.66
C PRO A 664 -0.80 -36.42 7.56
N ILE A 665 -1.04 -35.68 6.47
CA ILE A 665 -0.17 -35.66 5.28
C ILE A 665 0.73 -34.42 5.32
N THR A 666 2.04 -34.64 5.18
CA THR A 666 3.03 -33.60 4.88
C THR A 666 3.53 -33.79 3.45
N PHE A 667 3.44 -32.77 2.61
CA PHE A 667 4.04 -32.77 1.28
C PHE A 667 5.47 -32.25 1.40
N ASN A 668 6.48 -33.13 1.32
CA ASN A 668 7.89 -32.76 1.47
C ASN A 668 8.39 -31.99 0.24
N THR A 669 8.06 -32.48 -0.96
CA THR A 669 8.16 -31.71 -2.21
C THR A 669 6.91 -31.89 -3.06
N ILE A 670 6.61 -30.87 -3.86
CA ILE A 670 5.51 -30.86 -4.83
C ILE A 670 6.07 -30.36 -6.16
N LYS A 671 5.88 -31.10 -7.25
CA LYS A 671 6.14 -30.63 -8.62
C LYS A 671 4.95 -30.98 -9.51
N VAL A 672 4.40 -29.96 -10.17
CA VAL A 672 3.36 -30.09 -11.20
C VAL A 672 3.96 -29.59 -12.50
N THR A 673 3.88 -30.38 -13.57
CA THR A 673 4.38 -30.03 -14.90
C THR A 673 3.33 -30.37 -15.95
N ALA A 674 3.06 -29.45 -16.87
CA ALA A 674 2.06 -29.64 -17.90
C ALA A 674 2.44 -28.92 -19.19
N LYS A 675 1.91 -29.40 -20.31
CA LYS A 675 2.14 -28.85 -21.66
C LYS A 675 0.84 -28.25 -22.17
N PHE A 676 0.94 -27.03 -22.68
CA PHE A 676 -0.16 -26.24 -23.23
C PHE A 676 0.21 -25.81 -24.65
N PRO A 677 -0.77 -25.51 -25.54
CA PRO A 677 -0.46 -24.96 -26.87
C PRO A 677 0.30 -23.62 -26.75
N ASN A 678 1.26 -23.39 -27.66
CA ASN A 678 2.04 -22.16 -27.74
C ASN A 678 1.26 -21.08 -28.49
N ASP A 679 0.36 -20.43 -27.77
CA ASP A 679 -0.73 -19.62 -28.28
C ASP A 679 -0.73 -18.25 -27.56
N PRO A 680 -0.75 -17.11 -28.28
CA PRO A 680 -0.71 -15.77 -27.65
C PRO A 680 -1.93 -15.46 -26.79
N ASP A 681 -3.07 -16.11 -27.06
CA ASP A 681 -4.32 -15.99 -26.30
C ASP A 681 -4.40 -16.99 -25.13
N ARG A 682 -3.31 -17.72 -24.85
CA ARG A 682 -3.14 -18.55 -23.65
C ARG A 682 -2.14 -17.95 -22.67
N VAL A 683 -2.45 -18.07 -21.39
CA VAL A 683 -1.52 -17.77 -20.29
C VAL A 683 -1.77 -18.70 -19.12
N GLN A 684 -0.69 -19.13 -18.47
CA GLN A 684 -0.74 -19.97 -17.28
C GLN A 684 0.00 -19.30 -16.12
N PHE A 685 -0.43 -19.62 -14.90
CA PHE A 685 -0.04 -18.97 -13.66
C PHE A 685 0.27 -20.00 -12.55
N PRO A 686 1.22 -19.71 -11.64
CA PRO A 686 1.55 -20.57 -10.52
C PRO A 686 0.52 -20.43 -9.39
N ASN A 687 -0.32 -21.45 -9.17
CA ASN A 687 -1.39 -21.39 -8.17
C ASN A 687 -1.02 -22.23 -6.92
N SER A 688 -1.27 -21.69 -5.72
CA SER A 688 -1.15 -22.43 -4.46
C SER A 688 -1.98 -21.79 -3.36
N LEU A 689 -2.34 -22.55 -2.31
CA LEU A 689 -2.94 -22.01 -1.09
C LEU A 689 -2.68 -22.90 0.13
N LEU A 690 -2.52 -22.24 1.28
CA LEU A 690 -2.48 -22.81 2.63
C LEU A 690 -3.78 -22.50 3.40
N ALA A 691 -4.05 -23.23 4.47
CA ALA A 691 -5.24 -23.08 5.32
C ALA A 691 -5.43 -21.66 5.91
N SER A 692 -4.39 -20.83 5.96
CA SER A 692 -4.45 -19.40 6.29
C SER A 692 -5.04 -18.52 5.17
N LEU A 693 -5.69 -19.12 4.17
CA LEU A 693 -6.25 -18.49 2.97
C LEU A 693 -5.24 -17.62 2.19
N ARG A 694 -3.96 -18.03 2.17
CA ARG A 694 -2.88 -17.33 1.46
C ARG A 694 -2.06 -18.30 0.61
N PRO A 695 -1.54 -17.86 -0.55
CA PRO A 695 -0.64 -18.65 -1.37
C PRO A 695 0.73 -18.86 -0.69
N ILE A 696 1.46 -19.88 -1.12
CA ILE A 696 2.86 -20.09 -0.72
C ILE A 696 3.68 -18.94 -1.31
N SER A 697 4.65 -18.42 -0.55
CA SER A 697 5.53 -17.35 -1.03
C SER A 697 6.32 -17.81 -2.28
N PRO A 698 6.41 -16.97 -3.34
CA PRO A 698 7.23 -17.26 -4.53
C PRO A 698 8.71 -17.53 -4.21
N ARG A 699 9.21 -17.05 -3.06
CA ARG A 699 10.57 -17.34 -2.56
C ARG A 699 10.77 -18.81 -2.17
N HIS A 700 9.69 -19.56 -1.98
CA HIS A 700 9.68 -20.97 -1.55
C HIS A 700 9.23 -21.91 -2.69
N THR A 701 8.72 -21.35 -3.79
CA THR A 701 8.37 -22.09 -5.01
C THR A 701 9.33 -21.76 -6.14
N THR A 702 9.22 -22.50 -7.24
CA THR A 702 9.89 -22.25 -8.50
C THR A 702 8.84 -22.30 -9.59
N TRP A 703 8.90 -21.35 -10.52
CA TRP A 703 7.97 -21.20 -11.61
C TRP A 703 8.76 -21.00 -12.90
N SER A 704 8.49 -21.82 -13.91
CA SER A 704 9.26 -21.83 -15.15
C SER A 704 8.40 -22.03 -16.40
N ARG A 705 9.00 -21.69 -17.53
CA ARG A 705 8.45 -21.74 -18.88
C ARG A 705 9.54 -22.29 -19.80
N ALA A 706 9.24 -23.33 -20.56
CA ALA A 706 10.10 -23.85 -21.62
C ALA A 706 9.30 -23.96 -22.91
N GLU A 707 9.84 -23.46 -24.01
CA GLU A 707 9.14 -23.41 -25.30
C GLU A 707 9.63 -24.56 -26.18
N LEU A 708 8.69 -25.42 -26.55
CA LEU A 708 8.92 -26.72 -27.19
C LEU A 708 8.19 -26.76 -28.54
N GLY A 709 8.49 -25.78 -29.40
CA GLY A 709 7.84 -25.58 -30.70
C GLY A 709 6.39 -25.13 -30.53
N GLU A 710 5.44 -25.97 -30.97
CA GLU A 710 3.99 -25.73 -30.89
C GLU A 710 3.44 -25.79 -29.46
N HIS A 711 4.25 -26.19 -28.47
CA HIS A 711 3.83 -26.32 -27.07
C HIS A 711 4.71 -25.49 -26.13
N VAL A 712 4.12 -25.02 -25.04
CA VAL A 712 4.83 -24.46 -23.88
C VAL A 712 4.70 -25.43 -22.72
N GLU A 713 5.82 -25.89 -22.18
CA GLU A 713 5.87 -26.61 -20.92
C GLU A 713 5.97 -25.61 -19.76
N ARG A 714 5.09 -25.76 -18.77
CA ARG A 714 5.11 -24.99 -17.52
C ARG A 714 5.35 -25.93 -16.35
N THR A 715 6.24 -25.55 -15.45
CA THR A 715 6.48 -26.27 -14.19
C THR A 715 6.30 -25.33 -13.02
N HIS A 716 5.45 -25.71 -12.07
CA HIS A 716 5.37 -25.12 -10.73
C HIS A 716 5.86 -26.16 -9.72
N ALA A 717 6.82 -25.82 -8.87
CA ALA A 717 7.32 -26.73 -7.84
C ALA A 717 7.66 -26.04 -6.52
N CYS A 718 7.44 -26.73 -5.40
CA CYS A 718 7.80 -26.33 -4.05
C CYS A 718 8.71 -27.38 -3.42
N ALA A 719 9.87 -26.95 -2.92
CA ALA A 719 10.86 -27.81 -2.26
C ALA A 719 10.87 -27.65 -0.73
N GLN A 720 10.01 -26.79 -0.17
CA GLN A 720 9.81 -26.67 1.28
C GLN A 720 8.60 -27.51 1.72
N PRO A 721 8.71 -28.31 2.80
CA PRO A 721 7.60 -29.12 3.28
C PRO A 721 6.35 -28.31 3.63
N GLN A 722 5.18 -28.75 3.14
CA GLN A 722 3.88 -28.13 3.39
C GLN A 722 2.95 -29.07 4.17
N THR A 723 2.38 -28.58 5.27
CA THR A 723 1.56 -29.36 6.21
C THR A 723 0.10 -28.90 6.29
N ARG A 724 -0.23 -27.75 5.69
CA ARG A 724 -1.55 -27.08 5.77
C ARG A 724 -2.07 -26.72 4.37
N LEU A 725 -1.83 -27.57 3.38
CA LEU A 725 -2.10 -27.30 1.96
C LEU A 725 -3.61 -27.40 1.65
N LEU A 726 -4.16 -26.45 0.87
CA LEU A 726 -5.50 -26.56 0.30
C LEU A 726 -5.49 -26.68 -1.24
N THR A 727 -4.52 -26.06 -1.91
CA THR A 727 -4.22 -26.37 -3.33
C THR A 727 -2.75 -26.14 -3.67
N PHE A 728 -2.24 -26.86 -4.67
CA PHE A 728 -0.99 -26.54 -5.38
C PHE A 728 -1.09 -26.97 -6.84
N GLY A 729 -0.80 -26.08 -7.78
CA GLY A 729 -0.95 -26.38 -9.19
C GLY A 729 -0.60 -25.27 -10.16
N ILE A 730 -1.13 -25.43 -11.37
CA ILE A 730 -1.07 -24.48 -12.47
C ILE A 730 -2.51 -24.11 -12.81
N TYR A 731 -2.79 -22.82 -12.95
CA TYR A 731 -4.08 -22.29 -13.38
C TYR A 731 -3.87 -21.50 -14.67
N GLY A 732 -4.70 -21.74 -15.68
CA GLY A 732 -4.54 -21.23 -17.03
C GLY A 732 -5.82 -20.63 -17.59
N ARG A 733 -5.63 -19.68 -18.50
CA ARG A 733 -6.66 -18.97 -19.23
C ARG A 733 -6.41 -19.11 -20.71
N ASP A 734 -7.47 -19.47 -21.42
CA ASP A 734 -7.59 -19.49 -22.86
C ASP A 734 -8.66 -18.46 -23.23
N PHE A 735 -8.22 -17.28 -23.68
CA PHE A 735 -9.12 -16.17 -24.00
C PHE A 735 -9.94 -16.44 -25.27
N GLY A 736 -9.42 -17.27 -26.20
CA GLY A 736 -10.10 -17.67 -27.43
C GLY A 736 -11.34 -18.54 -27.22
N ARG A 737 -11.52 -19.13 -26.02
CA ARG A 737 -12.73 -19.86 -25.61
C ARG A 737 -13.68 -19.08 -24.69
N ASP A 738 -13.43 -17.80 -24.44
CA ASP A 738 -14.36 -16.98 -23.64
C ASP A 738 -15.69 -16.73 -24.37
N GLY A 739 -16.80 -16.79 -23.63
CA GLY A 739 -18.15 -16.64 -24.17
C GLY A 739 -18.70 -17.83 -24.97
N ALA A 740 -17.91 -18.88 -25.20
CA ALA A 740 -18.35 -20.10 -25.86
C ALA A 740 -19.36 -20.89 -24.99
N LEU A 741 -20.20 -21.72 -25.63
CA LEU A 741 -21.24 -22.49 -24.94
C LEU A 741 -20.65 -23.69 -24.19
N ILE A 742 -21.07 -23.90 -22.93
CA ILE A 742 -20.83 -25.16 -22.22
C ILE A 742 -21.50 -26.30 -23.00
N SER A 743 -20.74 -27.36 -23.31
CA SER A 743 -21.28 -28.56 -23.97
C SER A 743 -22.46 -29.14 -23.17
N PRO A 744 -23.60 -29.47 -23.83
CA PRO A 744 -24.90 -29.59 -23.15
C PRO A 744 -25.10 -30.90 -22.39
N ASN A 745 -24.45 -31.03 -21.22
CA ASN A 745 -24.74 -32.04 -20.20
C ASN A 745 -25.05 -31.36 -18.85
N GLY A 746 -26.24 -30.77 -18.74
CA GLY A 746 -26.76 -30.14 -17.52
C GLY A 746 -27.54 -28.85 -17.80
N SER A 747 -28.87 -28.93 -17.80
CA SER A 747 -29.74 -27.79 -18.13
C SER A 747 -30.20 -27.00 -16.90
N ALA A 748 -30.03 -25.68 -16.92
CA ALA A 748 -30.80 -24.76 -16.08
C ALA A 748 -31.07 -23.44 -16.82
N ARG A 749 -32.33 -23.00 -16.89
CA ARG A 749 -32.74 -21.64 -17.30
C ARG A 749 -33.31 -20.94 -16.08
N LEU A 750 -33.03 -19.65 -15.91
CA LEU A 750 -33.74 -18.78 -14.96
C LEU A 750 -33.96 -17.39 -15.56
N SER A 751 -35.06 -16.75 -15.16
CA SER A 751 -35.55 -15.48 -15.69
C SER A 751 -35.42 -14.33 -14.68
N ALA A 752 -35.31 -13.09 -15.17
CA ALA A 752 -35.03 -11.93 -14.34
C ALA A 752 -36.24 -11.36 -13.59
N CYS A 753 -36.00 -10.88 -12.36
CA CYS A 753 -36.77 -9.82 -11.69
C CYS A 753 -35.87 -9.10 -10.66
N SER A 754 -36.36 -8.05 -9.98
CA SER A 754 -35.52 -6.98 -9.40
C SER A 754 -35.83 -6.60 -7.93
N VAL A 755 -34.88 -5.89 -7.28
CA VAL A 755 -35.02 -4.86 -6.19
C VAL A 755 -34.24 -5.09 -4.86
N THR A 756 -33.15 -4.31 -4.70
CA THR A 756 -32.52 -3.67 -3.49
C THR A 756 -31.88 -4.41 -2.29
N LEU A 757 -30.80 -3.74 -1.81
CA LEU A 757 -30.44 -3.35 -0.42
C LEU A 757 -29.33 -4.13 0.35
N GLY A 758 -28.28 -3.38 0.74
CA GLY A 758 -27.14 -3.82 1.57
C GLY A 758 -25.98 -2.81 1.53
N GLY A 759 -25.20 -2.67 2.61
CA GLY A 759 -24.06 -1.73 2.74
C GLY A 759 -22.68 -2.40 2.74
N MET A 760 -21.61 -1.62 2.55
CA MET A 760 -20.20 -2.07 2.57
C MET A 760 -19.30 -1.07 3.31
N VAL A 761 -18.08 -1.50 3.68
CA VAL A 761 -17.06 -0.71 4.41
C VAL A 761 -15.70 -0.83 3.67
N PRO A 762 -14.89 0.25 3.57
CA PRO A 762 -13.60 0.23 2.84
C PRO A 762 -12.42 -0.39 3.61
N ILE A 763 -11.34 -0.69 2.88
CA ILE A 763 -9.96 -0.80 3.40
C ILE A 763 -9.07 0.07 2.50
N VAL A 764 -8.30 1.00 3.07
CA VAL A 764 -7.58 2.03 2.30
C VAL A 764 -6.11 1.70 2.17
N LEU A 765 -5.60 1.51 0.95
CA LEU A 765 -4.18 1.30 0.70
C LEU A 765 -3.44 2.64 0.71
N VAL A 766 -2.32 2.71 1.44
CA VAL A 766 -1.57 3.95 1.68
C VAL A 766 -0.10 3.67 1.35
N VAL A 767 0.40 4.07 0.19
CA VAL A 767 1.68 3.55 -0.35
C VAL A 767 2.70 4.68 -0.51
N ARG A 768 3.91 4.39 -0.02
CA ARG A 768 5.09 5.24 -0.19
C ARG A 768 6.04 4.60 -1.19
N LEU A 769 6.60 5.36 -2.11
CA LEU A 769 7.56 4.88 -3.09
C LEU A 769 8.98 5.08 -2.55
N MET A 770 9.90 4.18 -2.91
CA MET A 770 11.30 4.36 -2.50
C MET A 770 11.98 5.40 -3.39
N ARG A 771 12.36 6.53 -2.77
CA ARG A 771 13.20 7.57 -3.37
C ARG A 771 14.67 7.16 -3.28
N SER A 772 15.45 7.57 -4.29
CA SER A 772 16.90 7.35 -4.42
C SER A 772 17.72 8.11 -3.38
#